data_AF-A0A9Q9N048-F1
#
_entry.id   AF-A0A9Q9N048-F1
#
_cell.length_a   1.000
_cell.length_b   1.000
_cell.length_c   1.000
_cell.angle_alpha   90.00
_cell.angle_beta   90.00
_cell.angle_gamma   90.00
#
_symmetry.space_group_name_H-M   'P 1'
#
loop_
_entity.id
_entity.type
_entity.pdbx_description
1 polymer ?
#
loop_
_entity_poly.entity_id
_entity_poly.type
_entity_poly.pdbx_seq_one_letter_code
_entity_poly.pdbx_strand_id
1 'polypeptide(L)'
;MAFNPPLGSSSPEVLLDNAKRLDELANGPAATVPDRAGEPLDSWRKMQEDNASLVDETRQNLIPLSRQYMTFADAQADIANIPDGSTTYVRSADGNSLADEYINNGGTLEATGRKMPSQAAVDSSLEAVTEINKLITSDFVAAGYSAAITDPDGNAALLITDQGGVEVPELIVGGTTSIDAETFQYVEATTDPAGNVAFGIRDTGVVDAPELLSGGIVISESEMPGWVVAWTDDDGNIAFGLRDDGAIYPDAAGGVDGVVEFSANESDIIAILGDSYTDSLYTLRDKSYIGNLSALSDYRFRNYGVSGNTATAINKRLVDGSAYFDGKTFEQMNAKYALIMTYQNDSAYFINHAMEYYVYNMERLIDSVMAYGAVPIVVAEWVISNEAAVQLRALCARRGIAFIYNADFMKEVGNLVLSNFHQGHPGTRTNGVIWASLYEHLRRMPRPTRSIKIYRQRPTFSPSADPDMLFSDSIDMLTKWKEIRVSHRSLSDADEPYFEELRGRGNVTSWQVRADEYDLLGGVGVAYTNRLLVNITYPAGAVGMKQAGFTLQCDADTEIFIRHILDSATSIGQAGDVTPGATSTSTLTPDYLEKYDNPRGAWQKIGTGPGEYLFSENLHQIMFGDQIQVMLKSGAGTLTNISGKYQSGASAPVKYPLPEYRPQSQLLGETFVDFSSWVVSGVTSLIPLDQVNTPRNLAYTGALATVASLMNGSTMKKTVAVTMPATRDFTQPATLQVILCGRYFPKAYLDNSIYNLDPTQVVDSSQPENTFPATSPITSDTCDFRNVALRCSLGGTMTLQNTITQRDFACLFWRPLKYTVEIPAYVSVSQLTLEITSESDYIQLAKIYIKEIK
;
A
#
# COMPACT_ATOMS: atom_id res chain seq x y z
N MET A 1 2.67 76.22 -0.05
CA MET A 1 3.24 77.30 -0.91
C MET A 1 3.38 76.76 -2.33
N ALA A 2 3.14 77.56 -3.37
CA ALA A 2 3.39 77.11 -4.74
C ALA A 2 4.90 77.07 -5.00
N PHE A 3 5.42 75.97 -5.53
CA PHE A 3 6.84 75.89 -5.93
C PHE A 3 7.11 76.98 -6.96
N ASN A 4 8.10 77.84 -6.70
CA ASN A 4 8.54 78.85 -7.65
C ASN A 4 10.06 78.74 -7.88
N PRO A 5 10.53 78.35 -9.09
CA PRO A 5 9.74 77.91 -10.26
C PRO A 5 8.87 76.67 -9.95
N PRO A 6 7.89 76.30 -10.79
CA PRO A 6 7.08 75.11 -10.57
C PRO A 6 7.90 73.80 -10.66
N LEU A 7 7.36 72.70 -10.12
CA LEU A 7 7.90 71.35 -10.34
C LEU A 7 7.96 71.05 -11.84
N GLY A 8 9.02 70.39 -12.31
CA GLY A 8 9.24 70.14 -13.74
C GLY A 8 9.80 71.33 -14.54
N SER A 9 10.12 72.46 -13.89
CA SER A 9 10.83 73.59 -14.55
C SER A 9 12.22 73.17 -15.02
N SER A 10 12.58 73.55 -16.25
CA SER A 10 13.92 73.40 -16.81
C SER A 10 14.85 74.57 -16.47
N SER A 11 14.51 75.41 -15.48
CA SER A 11 15.38 76.52 -15.05
C SER A 11 16.71 75.96 -14.52
N PRO A 12 17.86 76.46 -15.01
CA PRO A 12 19.18 76.10 -14.48
C PRO A 12 19.32 76.34 -12.97
N GLU A 13 18.60 77.32 -12.42
CA GLU A 13 18.59 77.65 -10.99
C GLU A 13 18.01 76.51 -10.15
N VAL A 14 16.93 75.87 -10.62
CA VAL A 14 16.31 74.72 -9.95
C VAL A 14 17.25 73.52 -9.94
N LEU A 15 17.98 73.30 -11.03
CA LEU A 15 18.97 72.23 -11.11
C LEU A 15 20.12 72.48 -10.12
N LEU A 16 20.64 73.70 -10.06
CA LEU A 16 21.72 74.07 -9.13
C LEU A 16 21.27 73.98 -7.67
N ASP A 17 20.08 74.49 -7.33
CA ASP A 17 19.56 74.45 -5.96
C ASP A 17 19.26 73.02 -5.50
N ASN A 18 18.75 72.17 -6.39
CA ASN A 18 18.57 70.75 -6.10
C ASN A 18 19.93 70.05 -5.90
N ALA A 19 20.94 70.37 -6.72
CA ALA A 19 22.27 69.80 -6.57
C ALA A 19 22.94 70.21 -5.26
N LYS A 20 22.84 71.50 -4.87
CA LYS A 20 23.34 71.99 -3.57
C LYS A 20 22.62 71.31 -2.39
N ARG A 21 21.29 71.27 -2.42
CA ARG A 21 20.50 70.63 -1.36
C ARG A 21 20.81 69.13 -1.24
N LEU A 22 20.97 68.44 -2.38
CA LEU A 22 21.37 67.04 -2.38
C LEU A 22 22.75 66.84 -1.76
N ASP A 23 23.71 67.72 -2.06
CA ASP A 23 25.03 67.69 -1.45
C ASP A 23 24.98 67.96 0.06
N GLU A 24 24.17 68.91 0.51
CA GLU A 24 23.94 69.18 1.94
C GLU A 24 23.28 68.00 2.66
N LEU A 25 22.29 67.35 2.03
CA LEU A 25 21.60 66.19 2.60
C LEU A 25 22.49 64.93 2.62
N ALA A 26 23.25 64.67 1.56
CA ALA A 26 24.04 63.44 1.45
C ALA A 26 25.44 63.56 2.07
N ASN A 27 26.12 64.70 1.88
CA ASN A 27 27.53 64.90 2.22
C ASN A 27 27.74 65.98 3.29
N GLY A 28 26.72 66.73 3.69
CA GLY A 28 26.78 67.77 4.71
C GLY A 28 26.85 67.23 6.15
N PRO A 29 27.15 68.10 7.14
CA PRO A 29 27.13 67.74 8.56
C PRO A 29 25.71 67.34 9.02
N ALA A 30 25.58 66.79 10.24
CA ALA A 30 24.29 66.49 10.83
C ALA A 30 23.47 67.78 10.97
N ALA A 31 22.41 67.91 10.17
CA ALA A 31 21.59 69.11 10.08
C ALA A 31 20.22 68.78 9.49
N THR A 32 19.26 69.65 9.73
CA THR A 32 17.96 69.65 9.05
C THR A 32 18.01 70.69 7.92
N VAL A 33 17.79 70.24 6.69
CA VAL A 33 17.85 71.04 5.47
C VAL A 33 16.42 71.14 4.90
N PRO A 34 15.88 72.35 4.68
CA PRO A 34 14.54 72.49 4.13
C PRO A 34 14.50 72.02 2.67
N ASP A 35 13.47 71.24 2.34
CA ASP A 35 13.15 70.86 0.98
C ASP A 35 12.68 72.08 0.15
N ARG A 36 12.26 71.83 -1.09
CA ARG A 36 11.80 72.92 -1.97
C ARG A 36 10.46 73.53 -1.54
N ALA A 37 9.66 72.82 -0.74
CA ALA A 37 8.42 73.33 -0.14
C ALA A 37 8.67 74.05 1.20
N GLY A 38 9.89 73.94 1.75
CA GLY A 38 10.28 74.46 3.05
C GLY A 38 10.14 73.43 4.19
N GLU A 39 9.81 72.18 3.87
CA GLU A 39 9.66 71.11 4.85
C GLU A 39 11.03 70.57 5.28
N PRO A 40 11.26 70.36 6.58
CA PRO A 40 12.55 69.89 7.08
C PRO A 40 12.87 68.47 6.59
N LEU A 41 14.07 68.28 6.03
CA LEU A 41 14.66 66.97 5.75
C LEU A 41 15.96 66.81 6.54
N ASP A 42 16.13 65.69 7.22
CA ASP A 42 17.37 65.42 7.94
C ASP A 42 18.47 64.93 6.99
N SER A 43 19.68 65.46 7.18
CA SER A 43 20.84 64.98 6.45
C SER A 43 21.17 63.53 6.83
N TRP A 44 21.88 62.84 5.96
CA TRP A 44 22.28 61.45 6.15
C TRP A 44 23.05 61.24 7.46
N ARG A 45 23.94 62.18 7.83
CA ARG A 45 24.66 62.13 9.11
C ARG A 45 23.73 62.29 10.31
N LYS A 46 22.72 63.17 10.24
CA LYS A 46 21.74 63.33 11.30
C LYS A 46 20.89 62.07 11.51
N MET A 47 20.42 61.46 10.42
CA MET A 47 19.70 60.18 10.51
C MET A 47 20.56 59.05 11.10
N GLN A 48 21.87 59.03 10.84
CA GLN A 48 22.78 58.06 11.48
C GLN A 48 22.93 58.30 12.98
N GLU A 49 23.05 59.55 13.42
CA GLU A 49 23.13 59.91 14.84
C GLU A 49 21.84 59.53 15.58
N ASP A 50 20.69 59.90 15.01
CA ASP A 50 19.38 59.61 15.60
C ASP A 50 19.12 58.08 15.64
N ASN A 51 19.49 57.34 14.60
CA ASN A 51 19.41 55.87 14.59
C ASN A 51 20.35 55.21 15.61
N ALA A 52 21.58 55.71 15.77
CA ALA A 52 22.51 55.19 16.76
C ALA A 52 21.99 55.39 18.19
N SER A 53 21.40 56.55 18.47
CA SER A 53 20.72 56.83 19.74
C SER A 53 19.52 55.91 19.97
N LEU A 54 18.66 55.74 18.96
CA LEU A 54 17.49 54.86 19.05
C LEU A 54 17.87 53.39 19.31
N VAL A 55 18.93 52.91 18.65
CA VAL A 55 19.44 51.55 18.86
C VAL A 55 20.02 51.38 20.26
N ASP A 56 20.71 52.38 20.81
CA ASP A 56 21.26 52.31 22.17
C ASP A 56 20.15 52.34 23.23
N GLU A 57 19.13 53.18 23.06
CA GLU A 57 17.94 53.19 23.89
C GLU A 57 17.17 51.86 23.82
N THR A 58 16.98 51.31 22.62
CA THR A 58 16.34 50.01 22.42
C THR A 58 17.14 48.88 23.07
N ARG A 59 18.47 48.92 23.00
CA ARG A 59 19.37 47.96 23.65
C ARG A 59 19.27 48.06 25.18
N GLN A 60 19.22 49.26 25.74
CA GLN A 60 19.05 49.49 27.18
C GLN A 60 17.69 48.98 27.67
N ASN A 61 16.64 49.05 26.85
CA ASN A 61 15.29 48.62 27.23
C ASN A 61 15.00 47.12 27.03
N LEU A 62 15.59 46.47 26.02
CA LEU A 62 15.27 45.07 25.69
C LEU A 62 16.18 44.03 26.36
N ILE A 63 17.45 44.36 26.65
CA ILE A 63 18.37 43.42 27.32
C ILE A 63 17.91 43.05 28.75
N PRO A 64 17.40 43.97 29.59
CA PRO A 64 17.00 43.63 30.96
C PRO A 64 15.75 42.74 31.04
N LEU A 65 14.87 42.78 30.03
CA LEU A 65 13.61 42.04 30.03
C LEU A 65 13.76 40.51 29.86
N SER A 66 14.95 40.03 29.48
CA SER A 66 15.27 38.60 29.36
C SER A 66 16.59 38.21 30.04
N ARG A 67 17.15 39.08 30.88
CA ARG A 67 18.43 38.81 31.56
C ARG A 67 18.19 37.88 32.75
N GLN A 68 18.81 36.71 32.73
CA GLN A 68 18.91 35.84 33.89
C GLN A 68 20.19 36.14 34.66
N TYR A 69 20.11 36.27 35.98
CA TYR A 69 21.26 36.50 36.84
C TYR A 69 21.73 35.20 37.48
N MET A 70 23.04 35.07 37.67
CA MET A 70 23.62 33.90 38.34
C MET A 70 23.41 33.94 39.85
N THR A 71 23.32 35.13 40.44
CA THR A 71 23.11 35.31 41.88
C THR A 71 22.11 36.43 42.17
N PHE A 72 21.44 36.35 43.32
CA PHE A 72 20.51 37.40 43.76
C PHE A 72 21.21 38.74 43.99
N ALA A 73 22.46 38.71 44.47
CA ALA A 73 23.25 39.92 44.70
C ALA A 73 23.55 40.66 43.40
N ASP A 74 23.84 39.94 42.30
CA ASP A 74 24.06 40.54 41.00
C ASP A 74 22.76 41.16 40.45
N ALA A 75 21.64 40.48 40.63
CA ALA A 75 20.32 41.00 40.24
C ALA A 75 19.95 42.26 41.03
N GLN A 76 20.21 42.27 42.34
CA GLN A 76 19.94 43.41 43.23
C GLN A 76 20.88 44.58 42.98
N ALA A 77 22.13 44.32 42.56
CA ALA A 77 23.07 45.36 42.15
C ALA A 77 22.66 46.03 40.82
N ASP A 78 21.96 45.30 39.95
CA ASP A 78 21.47 45.77 38.66
C ASP A 78 20.04 46.35 38.73
N ILE A 79 19.56 46.70 39.93
CA ILE A 79 18.16 47.10 40.17
C ILE A 79 17.72 48.31 39.35
N ALA A 80 18.64 49.21 38.99
CA ALA A 80 18.35 50.36 38.14
C ALA A 80 17.87 49.95 36.73
N ASN A 81 18.23 48.75 36.28
CA ASN A 81 17.85 48.19 34.98
C ASN A 81 16.65 47.22 35.07
N ILE A 82 16.11 46.95 36.26
CA ILE A 82 14.89 46.15 36.45
C ILE A 82 13.79 47.13 36.84
N PRO A 83 12.84 47.49 35.97
CA PRO A 83 11.83 48.49 36.29
C PRO A 83 10.98 48.09 37.51
N ASP A 84 10.50 49.09 38.26
CA ASP A 84 9.60 48.85 39.40
C ASP A 84 8.34 48.08 38.94
N GLY A 85 7.95 47.07 39.72
CA GLY A 85 6.87 46.13 39.39
C GLY A 85 7.23 45.05 38.35
N SER A 86 8.45 45.04 37.80
CA SER A 86 8.90 44.04 36.83
C SER A 86 9.60 42.85 37.50
N THR A 87 9.52 41.68 36.86
CA THR A 87 10.14 40.45 37.34
C THR A 87 11.45 40.15 36.62
N THR A 88 12.40 39.53 37.34
CA THR A 88 13.62 38.93 36.80
C THR A 88 13.78 37.49 37.31
N TYR A 89 14.70 36.74 36.71
CA TYR A 89 14.98 35.35 37.10
C TYR A 89 16.43 35.22 37.58
N VAL A 90 16.60 34.57 38.73
CA VAL A 90 17.90 34.26 39.31
C VAL A 90 18.08 32.75 39.34
N ARG A 91 19.25 32.25 38.93
CA ARG A 91 19.52 30.80 38.91
C ARG A 91 19.39 30.19 40.31
N SER A 92 18.65 29.08 40.41
CA SER A 92 18.41 28.38 41.68
C SER A 92 19.73 27.88 42.27
N ALA A 93 20.06 28.27 43.50
CA ALA A 93 21.30 27.86 44.15
C ALA A 93 21.25 26.42 44.67
N ASP A 94 20.05 25.91 44.99
CA ASP A 94 19.78 24.57 45.50
C ASP A 94 19.51 23.53 44.39
N GLY A 95 19.40 23.97 43.13
CA GLY A 95 19.15 23.10 41.98
C GLY A 95 17.74 22.49 41.90
N ASN A 96 16.83 22.84 42.81
CA ASN A 96 15.44 22.33 42.83
C ASN A 96 14.57 22.94 41.72
N SER A 97 15.04 24.02 41.11
CA SER A 97 14.46 24.66 39.93
C SER A 97 15.58 25.13 39.00
N LEU A 98 15.24 25.50 37.75
CA LEU A 98 16.23 26.10 36.85
C LEU A 98 16.54 27.56 37.27
N ALA A 99 15.52 28.30 37.71
CA ALA A 99 15.63 29.65 38.23
C ALA A 99 14.42 30.03 39.09
N ASP A 100 14.65 30.89 40.09
CA ASP A 100 13.63 31.50 40.94
C ASP A 100 13.27 32.90 40.41
N GLU A 101 11.98 33.24 40.40
CA GLU A 101 11.50 34.57 39.97
C GLU A 101 11.48 35.57 41.14
N TYR A 102 11.96 36.78 40.88
CA TYR A 102 11.94 37.91 41.81
C TYR A 102 11.28 39.12 41.15
N ILE A 103 10.51 39.89 41.91
CA ILE A 103 9.91 41.15 41.48
C ILE A 103 10.66 42.32 42.10
N ASN A 104 10.90 43.39 41.33
CA ASN A 104 11.35 44.65 41.89
C ASN A 104 10.15 45.38 42.52
N ASN A 105 10.20 45.60 43.84
CA ASN A 105 9.20 46.34 44.59
C ASN A 105 9.88 47.56 45.25
N GLY A 106 9.81 48.72 44.60
CA GLY A 106 10.36 49.97 45.09
C GLY A 106 11.89 50.01 45.20
N GLY A 107 12.61 49.28 44.35
CA GLY A 107 14.08 49.21 44.35
C GLY A 107 14.66 48.05 45.16
N THR A 108 13.84 47.10 45.59
CA THR A 108 14.27 45.88 46.30
C THR A 108 13.66 44.66 45.61
N LEU A 109 14.48 43.64 45.33
CA LEU A 109 14.00 42.38 44.77
C LEU A 109 13.39 41.51 45.86
N GLU A 110 12.13 41.13 45.65
CA GLU A 110 11.38 40.23 46.52
C GLU A 110 11.02 38.95 45.76
N ALA A 111 11.20 37.78 46.38
CA ALA A 111 10.87 36.51 45.74
C ALA A 111 9.35 36.40 45.54
N THR A 112 8.90 36.04 44.34
CA THR A 112 7.46 35.91 44.06
C THR A 112 6.90 34.55 44.49
N GLY A 113 7.78 33.59 44.75
CA GLY A 113 7.43 32.17 44.97
C GLY A 113 7.26 31.37 43.68
N ARG A 114 7.26 32.01 42.50
CA ARG A 114 7.25 31.32 41.20
C ARG A 114 8.66 30.86 40.83
N LYS A 115 8.76 29.67 40.23
CA LYS A 115 10.02 29.04 39.83
C LYS A 115 9.90 28.44 38.43
N MET A 116 11.01 28.39 37.71
CA MET A 116 11.11 27.68 36.43
C MET A 116 11.43 26.20 36.69
N PRO A 117 10.50 25.25 36.42
CA PRO A 117 10.70 23.85 36.77
C PRO A 117 11.81 23.20 35.93
N SER A 118 12.53 22.25 36.51
CA SER A 118 13.43 21.36 35.77
C SER A 118 12.64 20.15 35.24
N GLN A 119 13.18 19.45 34.23
CA GLN A 119 12.57 18.21 33.73
C GLN A 119 12.34 17.19 34.87
N ALA A 120 13.30 17.08 35.80
CA ALA A 120 13.18 16.19 36.96
C ALA A 120 12.00 16.52 37.88
N ALA A 121 11.64 17.80 38.04
CA ALA A 121 10.48 18.21 38.83
C ALA A 121 9.15 17.88 38.14
N VAL A 122 9.13 17.93 36.80
CA VAL A 122 7.98 17.50 35.98
C VAL A 122 7.82 15.98 36.05
N ASP A 123 8.91 15.23 35.90
CA ASP A 123 8.91 13.76 35.97
C ASP A 123 8.46 13.27 37.35
N SER A 124 8.96 13.89 38.43
CA SER A 124 8.54 13.56 39.80
C SER A 124 7.05 13.83 40.06
N SER A 125 6.50 14.90 39.47
CA SER A 125 5.06 15.20 39.57
C SER A 125 4.22 14.21 38.77
N LEU A 126 4.72 13.76 37.61
CA LEU A 126 4.08 12.73 36.79
C LEU A 126 4.09 11.36 37.49
N GLU A 127 5.20 11.00 38.14
CA GLU A 127 5.30 9.81 38.99
C GLU A 127 4.33 9.89 40.18
N ALA A 128 4.24 11.04 40.86
CA ALA A 128 3.29 11.24 41.95
C ALA A 128 1.82 11.12 41.49
N VAL A 129 1.47 11.66 40.31
CA VAL A 129 0.13 11.50 39.71
C VAL A 129 -0.13 10.05 39.31
N THR A 130 0.90 9.33 38.84
CA THR A 130 0.81 7.91 38.50
C THR A 130 0.60 7.03 39.73
N GLU A 131 1.25 7.36 40.85
CA GLU A 131 1.05 6.66 42.13
C GLU A 131 -0.29 7.03 42.79
N ILE A 132 -0.77 8.28 42.67
CA ILE A 132 -2.12 8.66 43.09
C ILE A 132 -3.18 7.89 42.28
N ASN A 133 -2.98 7.71 40.97
CA ASN A 133 -3.88 6.88 40.16
C ASN A 133 -3.88 5.40 40.56
N LYS A 134 -2.83 4.89 41.21
CA LYS A 134 -2.83 3.56 41.82
C LYS A 134 -3.54 3.53 43.18
N LEU A 135 -3.40 4.60 43.97
CA LEU A 135 -3.98 4.74 45.32
C LEU A 135 -5.48 5.10 45.37
N ILE A 136 -6.08 5.57 44.27
CA ILE A 136 -7.54 5.81 44.20
C ILE A 136 -8.37 4.49 44.23
N THR A 137 -7.72 3.31 44.24
CA THR A 137 -8.42 2.01 44.26
C THR A 137 -8.63 1.38 45.66
N SER A 138 -8.09 1.95 46.75
CA SER A 138 -8.15 1.29 48.07
C SER A 138 -9.09 1.89 49.11
N ASP A 139 -9.59 3.12 48.93
CA ASP A 139 -10.30 3.84 50.01
C ASP A 139 -11.84 3.81 49.90
N PHE A 140 -12.41 3.12 48.91
CA PHE A 140 -13.87 3.01 48.68
C PHE A 140 -14.45 1.60 48.85
N VAL A 141 -13.72 0.69 49.50
CA VAL A 141 -14.25 -0.64 49.82
C VAL A 141 -14.93 -0.59 51.19
N ALA A 142 -16.26 -0.79 51.23
CA ALA A 142 -17.03 -0.78 52.48
C ALA A 142 -16.54 -1.88 53.45
N ALA A 143 -16.69 -1.66 54.75
CA ALA A 143 -16.29 -2.65 55.76
C ALA A 143 -17.00 -4.00 55.53
N GLY A 144 -16.23 -5.09 55.44
CA GLY A 144 -16.72 -6.44 55.08
C GLY A 144 -16.25 -6.93 53.71
N TYR A 145 -15.56 -6.07 52.94
CA TYR A 145 -15.06 -6.37 51.60
C TYR A 145 -13.55 -6.11 51.47
N SER A 146 -12.89 -6.99 50.73
CA SER A 146 -11.45 -7.01 50.50
C SER A 146 -11.03 -6.43 49.15
N ALA A 147 -11.94 -6.32 48.18
CA ALA A 147 -11.68 -5.65 46.90
C ALA A 147 -12.98 -5.21 46.20
N ALA A 148 -12.88 -4.25 45.29
CA ALA A 148 -13.98 -3.82 44.43
C ALA A 148 -13.50 -3.51 43.01
N ILE A 149 -14.33 -3.77 42.00
CA ILE A 149 -14.19 -3.27 40.64
C ILE A 149 -15.18 -2.12 40.50
N THR A 150 -14.71 -0.92 40.22
CA THR A 150 -15.54 0.30 40.14
C THR A 150 -15.43 0.96 38.77
N ASP A 151 -16.44 1.74 38.40
CA ASP A 151 -16.34 2.69 37.30
C ASP A 151 -15.48 3.93 37.69
N PRO A 152 -15.15 4.84 36.75
CA PRO A 152 -14.40 6.06 37.04
C PRO A 152 -15.09 7.04 38.00
N ASP A 153 -16.41 6.88 38.22
CA ASP A 153 -17.21 7.70 39.13
C ASP A 153 -17.28 7.09 40.55
N GLY A 154 -16.66 5.92 40.78
CA GLY A 154 -16.54 5.24 42.07
C GLY A 154 -17.69 4.28 42.40
N ASN A 155 -18.58 3.97 41.45
CA ASN A 155 -19.66 2.99 41.68
C ASN A 155 -19.12 1.56 41.53
N ALA A 156 -19.36 0.72 42.52
CA ALA A 156 -18.91 -0.67 42.49
C ALA A 156 -19.79 -1.52 41.56
N ALA A 157 -19.16 -2.07 40.51
CA ALA A 157 -19.75 -3.06 39.63
C ALA A 157 -19.61 -4.49 40.18
N LEU A 158 -18.59 -4.73 41.02
CA LEU A 158 -18.34 -6.03 41.64
C LEU A 158 -17.56 -5.85 42.94
N LEU A 159 -17.93 -6.58 43.99
CA LEU A 159 -17.32 -6.55 45.32
C LEU A 159 -16.80 -7.95 45.67
N ILE A 160 -15.67 -8.04 46.35
CA ILE A 160 -15.11 -9.26 46.92
C ILE A 160 -15.19 -9.15 48.44
N THR A 161 -15.93 -10.04 49.08
CA THR A 161 -16.09 -10.08 50.54
C THR A 161 -14.79 -10.51 51.24
N ASP A 162 -14.65 -10.19 52.52
CA ASP A 162 -13.51 -10.61 53.35
C ASP A 162 -13.40 -12.14 53.52
N GLN A 163 -14.44 -12.89 53.12
CA GLN A 163 -14.45 -14.35 53.13
C GLN A 163 -14.20 -14.96 51.74
N GLY A 164 -13.86 -14.13 50.73
CA GLY A 164 -13.54 -14.57 49.37
C GLY A 164 -14.76 -14.82 48.46
N GLY A 165 -15.97 -14.49 48.92
CA GLY A 165 -17.19 -14.48 48.08
C GLY A 165 -17.28 -13.24 47.19
N VAL A 166 -18.03 -13.31 46.09
CA VAL A 166 -18.21 -12.23 45.10
C VAL A 166 -19.65 -11.73 45.11
N GLU A 167 -19.85 -10.41 45.15
CA GLU A 167 -21.15 -9.74 45.16
C GLU A 167 -21.24 -8.69 44.03
N VAL A 168 -22.40 -8.53 43.40
CA VAL A 168 -22.66 -7.54 42.35
C VAL A 168 -23.70 -6.53 42.87
N PRO A 169 -23.35 -5.25 43.09
CA PRO A 169 -24.30 -4.27 43.60
C PRO A 169 -25.38 -3.91 42.57
N GLU A 170 -26.62 -3.82 43.02
CA GLU A 170 -27.78 -3.53 42.17
C GLU A 170 -27.89 -2.03 41.84
N LEU A 171 -27.88 -1.66 40.54
CA LEU A 171 -28.30 -0.33 40.09
C LEU A 171 -29.81 -0.36 39.79
N ILE A 172 -30.63 -0.03 40.77
CA ILE A 172 -32.09 -0.02 40.62
C ILE A 172 -32.53 1.22 39.83
N VAL A 173 -32.93 1.02 38.57
CA VAL A 173 -33.87 1.93 37.89
C VAL A 173 -35.00 1.10 37.28
N GLY A 174 -36.15 1.10 37.96
CA GLY A 174 -37.45 0.83 37.33
C GLY A 174 -38.21 -0.39 37.84
N GLY A 175 -38.93 -0.21 38.95
CA GLY A 175 -40.24 -0.80 39.26
C GLY A 175 -40.45 -2.30 39.07
N THR A 176 -40.18 -3.09 40.11
CA THR A 176 -40.68 -4.46 40.28
C THR A 176 -41.72 -4.53 41.41
N THR A 177 -42.82 -5.23 41.15
CA THR A 177 -43.80 -5.64 42.18
C THR A 177 -43.32 -6.92 42.84
N SER A 178 -43.17 -6.91 44.16
CA SER A 178 -42.82 -8.08 44.96
C SER A 178 -43.96 -9.11 44.97
N ILE A 179 -43.60 -10.39 44.80
CA ILE A 179 -44.52 -11.52 44.94
C ILE A 179 -44.42 -12.04 46.38
N ASP A 180 -45.57 -12.44 46.92
CA ASP A 180 -45.72 -13.00 48.26
C ASP A 180 -44.92 -14.31 48.44
N ALA A 181 -44.14 -14.37 49.51
CA ALA A 181 -43.06 -15.34 49.76
C ALA A 181 -43.53 -16.79 49.95
N GLU A 182 -44.83 -17.04 50.10
CA GLU A 182 -45.34 -18.37 50.51
C GLU A 182 -45.56 -19.38 49.37
N THR A 183 -45.59 -18.96 48.10
CA THR A 183 -46.05 -19.87 47.01
C THR A 183 -44.93 -20.56 46.22
N PHE A 184 -43.72 -19.97 46.12
CA PHE A 184 -42.69 -20.47 45.19
C PHE A 184 -41.30 -20.70 45.81
N GLN A 185 -41.14 -20.61 47.14
CA GLN A 185 -39.86 -20.79 47.84
C GLN A 185 -38.75 -19.80 47.39
N TYR A 186 -39.11 -18.55 47.08
CA TYR A 186 -38.15 -17.48 46.76
C TYR A 186 -38.15 -16.41 47.85
N VAL A 187 -36.96 -16.01 48.28
CA VAL A 187 -36.73 -14.84 49.16
C VAL A 187 -36.89 -13.56 48.35
N GLU A 188 -36.47 -13.57 47.09
CA GLU A 188 -36.54 -12.44 46.17
C GLU A 188 -36.56 -12.95 44.72
N ALA A 189 -37.39 -12.38 43.86
CA ALA A 189 -37.50 -12.80 42.46
C ALA A 189 -37.96 -11.65 41.55
N THR A 190 -37.32 -11.54 40.40
CA THR A 190 -37.71 -10.65 39.30
C THR A 190 -38.56 -11.43 38.31
N THR A 191 -39.71 -10.85 37.97
CA THR A 191 -40.64 -11.45 37.01
C THR A 191 -40.79 -10.65 35.74
N ASP A 192 -41.14 -11.34 34.66
CA ASP A 192 -41.64 -10.68 33.46
C ASP A 192 -43.06 -10.10 33.70
N PRO A 193 -43.60 -9.29 32.77
CA PRO A 193 -44.96 -8.75 32.90
C PRO A 193 -46.08 -9.81 32.95
N ALA A 194 -45.79 -11.09 32.66
CA ALA A 194 -46.72 -12.20 32.75
C ALA A 194 -46.62 -12.95 34.10
N GLY A 195 -45.70 -12.57 34.98
CA GLY A 195 -45.51 -13.15 36.31
C GLY A 195 -44.57 -14.36 36.36
N ASN A 196 -43.83 -14.65 35.30
CA ASN A 196 -42.85 -15.75 35.28
C ASN A 196 -41.53 -15.30 35.90
N VAL A 197 -40.89 -16.17 36.69
CA VAL A 197 -39.60 -15.90 37.34
C VAL A 197 -38.50 -15.90 36.28
N ALA A 198 -37.98 -14.71 35.96
CA ALA A 198 -36.82 -14.54 35.09
C ALA A 198 -35.51 -14.79 35.85
N PHE A 199 -35.50 -14.46 37.14
CA PHE A 199 -34.35 -14.59 38.02
C PHE A 199 -34.81 -14.54 39.49
N GLY A 200 -34.36 -15.44 40.34
CA GLY A 200 -34.72 -15.39 41.76
C GLY A 200 -33.77 -16.11 42.71
N ILE A 201 -33.78 -15.69 43.97
CA ILE A 201 -33.05 -16.30 45.07
C ILE A 201 -34.03 -17.16 45.85
N ARG A 202 -33.78 -18.48 45.90
CA ARG A 202 -34.60 -19.40 46.69
C ARG A 202 -34.42 -19.16 48.18
N ASP A 203 -35.39 -19.56 48.99
CA ASP A 203 -35.31 -19.58 50.47
C ASP A 203 -34.16 -20.43 51.04
N THR A 204 -33.55 -21.24 50.18
CA THR A 204 -32.32 -22.00 50.44
C THR A 204 -31.02 -21.22 50.16
N GLY A 205 -31.10 -19.99 49.65
CA GLY A 205 -29.97 -19.17 49.22
C GLY A 205 -29.41 -19.52 47.84
N VAL A 206 -30.03 -20.46 47.12
CA VAL A 206 -29.65 -20.84 45.76
C VAL A 206 -30.19 -19.81 44.77
N VAL A 207 -29.31 -19.25 43.94
CA VAL A 207 -29.68 -18.40 42.80
C VAL A 207 -30.17 -19.30 41.66
N ASP A 208 -31.39 -19.05 41.20
CA ASP A 208 -32.10 -19.89 40.25
C ASP A 208 -32.68 -19.04 39.11
N ALA A 209 -32.44 -19.48 37.88
CA ALA A 209 -33.02 -18.94 36.64
C ALA A 209 -33.72 -20.10 35.94
N PRO A 210 -34.99 -20.39 36.30
CA PRO A 210 -35.64 -21.61 35.85
C PRO A 210 -35.86 -21.61 34.33
N GLU A 211 -35.80 -22.80 33.73
CA GLU A 211 -36.03 -23.02 32.30
C GLU A 211 -37.31 -22.32 31.83
N LEU A 212 -37.15 -21.40 30.88
CA LEU A 212 -38.22 -20.75 30.15
C LEU A 212 -39.11 -21.80 29.47
N LEU A 213 -40.22 -22.18 30.10
CA LEU A 213 -41.31 -22.86 29.42
C LEU A 213 -42.03 -21.85 28.51
N SER A 214 -41.50 -21.70 27.29
CA SER A 214 -42.21 -21.45 26.03
C SER A 214 -41.40 -20.56 25.08
N GLY A 215 -40.72 -21.18 24.11
CA GLY A 215 -40.68 -20.63 22.74
C GLY A 215 -39.32 -20.48 22.05
N GLY A 216 -38.20 -20.52 22.76
CA GLY A 216 -36.88 -20.56 22.12
C GLY A 216 -36.47 -22.00 21.80
N ILE A 217 -36.11 -22.30 20.55
CA ILE A 217 -35.55 -23.60 20.18
C ILE A 217 -34.17 -23.70 20.85
N VAL A 218 -34.05 -24.50 21.90
CA VAL A 218 -32.77 -24.94 22.43
C VAL A 218 -32.27 -26.03 21.49
N ILE A 219 -31.30 -25.67 20.64
CA ILE A 219 -30.60 -26.62 19.77
C ILE A 219 -29.57 -27.35 20.65
N SER A 220 -29.72 -28.65 20.81
CA SER A 220 -28.82 -29.48 21.62
C SER A 220 -27.48 -29.74 20.92
N GLU A 221 -26.46 -30.20 21.65
CA GLU A 221 -25.15 -30.64 21.12
C GLU A 221 -25.27 -31.61 19.92
N SER A 222 -26.39 -32.33 19.80
CA SER A 222 -26.68 -33.25 18.69
C SER A 222 -27.07 -32.57 17.38
N GLU A 223 -27.40 -31.28 17.40
CA GLU A 223 -27.96 -30.53 16.27
C GLU A 223 -27.00 -29.44 15.73
N MET A 224 -26.05 -28.93 16.54
CA MET A 224 -24.91 -28.10 16.10
C MET A 224 -23.59 -28.55 16.76
N PRO A 225 -22.84 -29.46 16.12
CA PRO A 225 -21.53 -29.89 16.61
C PRO A 225 -20.58 -28.71 16.81
N GLY A 226 -19.92 -28.64 17.97
CA GLY A 226 -19.04 -27.51 18.35
C GLY A 226 -19.65 -26.51 19.34
N TRP A 227 -20.90 -26.71 19.78
CA TRP A 227 -21.62 -25.80 20.67
C TRP A 227 -22.19 -26.53 21.88
N VAL A 228 -21.90 -26.03 23.07
CA VAL A 228 -22.53 -26.44 24.34
C VAL A 228 -23.93 -25.83 24.44
N VAL A 229 -24.04 -24.55 24.06
CA VAL A 229 -25.32 -23.85 23.98
C VAL A 229 -25.20 -22.68 22.99
N ALA A 230 -26.18 -22.49 22.11
CA ALA A 230 -26.22 -21.36 21.19
C ALA A 230 -27.64 -20.77 21.19
N TRP A 231 -27.71 -19.45 21.26
CA TRP A 231 -28.95 -18.68 21.15
C TRP A 231 -29.00 -18.04 19.77
N THR A 232 -30.05 -18.34 19.03
CA THR A 232 -30.24 -17.83 17.67
C THR A 232 -31.35 -16.78 17.60
N ASP A 233 -31.31 -15.94 16.58
CA ASP A 233 -32.48 -15.18 16.16
C ASP A 233 -33.53 -16.08 15.48
N ASP A 234 -34.67 -15.47 15.10
CA ASP A 234 -35.78 -16.16 14.42
C ASP A 234 -35.40 -16.70 13.02
N ASP A 235 -34.28 -16.25 12.46
CA ASP A 235 -33.72 -16.66 11.16
C ASP A 235 -32.62 -17.75 11.31
N GLY A 236 -32.30 -18.17 12.54
CA GLY A 236 -31.32 -19.23 12.83
C GLY A 236 -29.86 -18.75 12.89
N ASN A 237 -29.61 -17.44 12.90
CA ASN A 237 -28.25 -16.90 13.10
C ASN A 237 -27.90 -16.93 14.58
N ILE A 238 -26.68 -17.37 14.93
CA ILE A 238 -26.22 -17.37 16.32
C ILE A 238 -25.99 -15.93 16.77
N ALA A 239 -26.72 -15.50 17.79
CA ALA A 239 -26.58 -14.20 18.43
C ALA A 239 -25.60 -14.25 19.62
N PHE A 240 -25.54 -15.38 20.32
CA PHE A 240 -24.66 -15.62 21.47
C PHE A 240 -24.49 -17.12 21.68
N GLY A 241 -23.39 -17.61 22.26
CA GLY A 241 -23.26 -19.05 22.56
C GLY A 241 -21.95 -19.47 23.21
N LEU A 242 -21.97 -20.61 23.91
CA LEU A 242 -20.80 -21.28 24.48
C LEU A 242 -20.42 -22.47 23.62
N ARG A 243 -19.15 -22.55 23.25
CA ARG A 243 -18.56 -23.67 22.50
C ARG A 243 -18.14 -24.81 23.40
N ASP A 244 -18.00 -26.00 22.82
CA ASP A 244 -17.50 -27.20 23.51
C ASP A 244 -16.05 -27.08 24.01
N ASP A 245 -15.27 -26.16 23.42
CA ASP A 245 -13.95 -25.74 23.89
C ASP A 245 -13.99 -24.70 25.03
N GLY A 246 -15.18 -24.23 25.44
CA GLY A 246 -15.38 -23.24 26.49
C GLY A 246 -15.35 -21.78 26.02
N ALA A 247 -15.20 -21.50 24.72
CA ALA A 247 -15.21 -20.14 24.18
C ALA A 247 -16.64 -19.56 24.05
N ILE A 248 -16.79 -18.24 24.20
CA ILE A 248 -18.09 -17.54 24.12
C ILE A 248 -18.17 -16.74 22.80
N TYR A 249 -19.32 -16.79 22.13
CA TYR A 249 -19.65 -16.03 20.92
C TYR A 249 -20.70 -14.93 21.24
N PRO A 250 -20.64 -13.73 20.61
CA PRO A 250 -19.57 -13.28 19.75
C PRO A 250 -18.30 -13.08 20.58
N ASP A 251 -17.18 -13.55 20.04
CA ASP A 251 -15.87 -13.20 20.58
C ASP A 251 -15.75 -11.68 20.55
N ALA A 252 -15.29 -11.06 21.63
CA ALA A 252 -15.07 -9.62 21.65
C ALA A 252 -14.16 -9.29 20.46
N ALA A 253 -14.65 -8.49 19.52
CA ALA A 253 -14.00 -8.27 18.24
C ALA A 253 -12.46 -8.06 18.39
N GLY A 254 -11.68 -9.09 18.05
CA GLY A 254 -10.27 -8.99 17.66
C GLY A 254 -9.22 -8.82 18.77
N GLY A 255 -9.53 -9.07 20.03
CA GLY A 255 -8.55 -9.01 21.12
C GLY A 255 -7.95 -10.37 21.47
N VAL A 256 -7.21 -11.03 20.57
CA VAL A 256 -6.27 -12.06 21.06
C VAL A 256 -5.22 -11.30 21.87
N ASP A 257 -5.32 -11.34 23.19
CA ASP A 257 -4.39 -10.62 24.08
C ASP A 257 -2.95 -11.19 23.97
N GLY A 258 -2.79 -12.30 23.24
CA GLY A 258 -1.53 -12.93 22.87
C GLY A 258 -1.00 -12.53 21.49
N VAL A 259 0.32 -12.67 21.33
CA VAL A 259 0.99 -12.53 20.02
C VAL A 259 0.56 -13.67 19.10
N VAL A 260 0.00 -13.33 17.95
CA VAL A 260 -0.34 -14.26 16.87
C VAL A 260 0.90 -14.52 16.03
N GLU A 261 1.20 -15.79 15.78
CA GLU A 261 2.25 -16.23 14.85
C GLU A 261 1.60 -16.88 13.62
N PHE A 262 2.15 -16.64 12.42
CA PHE A 262 1.73 -17.32 11.21
C PHE A 262 2.92 -17.63 10.30
N SER A 263 2.93 -18.84 9.75
CA SER A 263 3.92 -19.32 8.80
C SER A 263 3.64 -18.83 7.37
N ALA A 264 4.60 -19.03 6.47
CA ALA A 264 4.38 -18.78 5.05
C ALA A 264 3.21 -19.59 4.46
N ASN A 265 2.92 -20.78 4.99
CA ASN A 265 1.82 -21.64 4.54
C ASN A 265 0.44 -21.19 5.04
N GLU A 266 0.39 -20.32 6.04
CA GLU A 266 -0.84 -19.69 6.55
C GLU A 266 -1.07 -18.30 5.95
N SER A 267 -0.27 -17.92 4.94
CA SER A 267 -0.53 -16.74 4.11
C SER A 267 -1.88 -16.87 3.40
N ASP A 268 -2.54 -15.75 3.14
CA ASP A 268 -3.69 -15.75 2.26
C ASP A 268 -3.27 -16.18 0.85
N ILE A 269 -3.86 -17.28 0.38
CA ILE A 269 -3.54 -17.91 -0.90
C ILE A 269 -4.67 -17.71 -1.91
N ILE A 270 -4.29 -17.44 -3.16
CA ILE A 270 -5.15 -17.56 -4.33
C ILE A 270 -4.83 -18.88 -5.04
N ALA A 271 -5.74 -19.84 -4.97
CA ALA A 271 -5.64 -21.06 -5.76
C ALA A 271 -6.24 -20.84 -7.15
N ILE A 272 -5.61 -21.42 -8.18
CA ILE A 272 -6.12 -21.35 -9.55
C ILE A 272 -6.49 -22.76 -10.02
N LEU A 273 -7.79 -22.96 -10.26
CA LEU A 273 -8.36 -24.21 -10.73
C LEU A 273 -8.65 -24.08 -12.22
N GLY A 274 -8.32 -25.12 -12.99
CA GLY A 274 -8.59 -25.11 -14.41
C GLY A 274 -7.98 -26.27 -15.16
N ASP A 275 -7.76 -26.05 -16.45
CA ASP A 275 -7.32 -27.08 -17.37
C ASP A 275 -5.86 -26.91 -17.84
N SER A 276 -5.58 -27.31 -19.08
CA SER A 276 -4.27 -27.20 -19.72
C SER A 276 -3.73 -25.77 -19.83
N TYR A 277 -4.60 -24.76 -19.94
CA TYR A 277 -4.15 -23.36 -19.90
C TYR A 277 -3.66 -22.97 -18.51
N THR A 278 -4.30 -23.50 -17.48
CA THR A 278 -3.93 -23.28 -16.08
C THR A 278 -2.64 -24.01 -15.69
N ASP A 279 -2.38 -25.17 -16.31
CA ASP A 279 -1.16 -25.96 -16.06
C ASP A 279 0.13 -25.21 -16.50
N SER A 280 0.04 -24.29 -17.47
CA SER A 280 1.15 -23.46 -18.01
C SER A 280 2.26 -24.21 -18.78
N LEU A 281 1.87 -25.20 -19.57
CA LEU A 281 2.77 -26.19 -20.20
C LEU A 281 4.00 -25.63 -20.97
N TYR A 282 3.86 -24.55 -21.75
CA TYR A 282 4.87 -24.16 -22.76
C TYR A 282 5.68 -22.90 -22.40
N THR A 283 5.73 -22.54 -21.14
CA THR A 283 6.53 -21.40 -20.68
C THR A 283 7.92 -21.85 -20.26
N LEU A 284 8.89 -20.95 -20.34
CA LEU A 284 10.16 -21.10 -19.63
C LEU A 284 9.92 -21.34 -18.14
N ARG A 285 10.84 -22.04 -17.50
CA ARG A 285 10.82 -22.24 -16.06
C ARG A 285 10.75 -20.90 -15.32
N ASP A 286 9.87 -20.84 -14.32
CA ASP A 286 9.60 -19.67 -13.49
C ASP A 286 9.05 -18.44 -14.26
N LYS A 287 8.57 -18.64 -15.50
CA LYS A 287 7.92 -17.62 -16.35
C LYS A 287 6.47 -17.93 -16.67
N SER A 288 5.86 -18.82 -15.88
CA SER A 288 4.43 -19.10 -15.98
C SER A 288 3.60 -17.84 -15.71
N TYR A 289 2.40 -17.80 -16.27
CA TYR A 289 1.49 -16.68 -16.01
C TYR A 289 1.12 -16.58 -14.51
N ILE A 290 1.12 -17.71 -13.81
CA ILE A 290 0.88 -17.82 -12.36
C ILE A 290 2.03 -17.18 -11.59
N GLY A 291 3.28 -17.47 -11.99
CA GLY A 291 4.47 -16.81 -11.44
C GLY A 291 4.42 -15.30 -11.65
N ASN A 292 3.96 -14.83 -12.83
CA ASN A 292 3.79 -13.40 -13.09
C ASN A 292 2.72 -12.76 -12.19
N LEU A 293 1.55 -13.39 -12.02
CA LEU A 293 0.50 -12.90 -11.12
C LEU A 293 0.98 -12.88 -9.66
N SER A 294 1.67 -13.93 -9.23
CA SER A 294 2.26 -14.02 -7.91
C SER A 294 3.31 -12.94 -7.66
N ALA A 295 4.21 -12.69 -8.61
CA ALA A 295 5.24 -11.68 -8.47
C ALA A 295 4.66 -10.25 -8.36
N LEU A 296 3.52 -10.00 -9.02
CA LEU A 296 2.83 -8.71 -9.07
C LEU A 296 1.78 -8.52 -7.96
N SER A 297 1.69 -9.46 -7.01
CA SER A 297 0.68 -9.46 -5.95
C SER A 297 1.29 -9.81 -4.60
N ASP A 298 0.71 -9.26 -3.54
CA ASP A 298 1.07 -9.64 -2.17
C ASP A 298 0.46 -10.98 -1.75
N TYR A 299 -0.50 -11.51 -2.51
CA TYR A 299 -1.02 -12.85 -2.29
C TYR A 299 0.00 -13.92 -2.69
N ARG A 300 -0.01 -15.05 -1.98
CA ARG A 300 0.60 -16.28 -2.48
C ARG A 300 -0.33 -16.96 -3.48
N PHE A 301 0.23 -17.69 -4.44
CA PHE A 301 -0.54 -18.41 -5.44
C PHE A 301 -0.25 -19.90 -5.37
N ARG A 302 -1.25 -20.72 -5.67
CA ARG A 302 -1.11 -22.17 -5.84
C ARG A 302 -1.79 -22.61 -7.12
N ASN A 303 -1.10 -23.45 -7.89
CA ASN A 303 -1.70 -24.05 -9.06
C ASN A 303 -2.45 -25.33 -8.70
N TYR A 304 -3.69 -25.46 -9.15
CA TYR A 304 -4.47 -26.69 -9.04
C TYR A 304 -5.06 -27.14 -10.40
N GLY A 305 -4.62 -26.52 -11.50
CA GLY A 305 -5.07 -26.85 -12.85
C GLY A 305 -4.36 -28.04 -13.47
N VAL A 306 -5.11 -28.90 -14.15
CA VAL A 306 -4.58 -30.13 -14.76
C VAL A 306 -5.01 -30.20 -16.22
N SER A 307 -4.03 -30.43 -17.10
CA SER A 307 -4.30 -30.58 -18.54
C SER A 307 -5.43 -31.56 -18.85
N GLY A 308 -6.34 -31.15 -19.74
CA GLY A 308 -7.50 -31.94 -20.18
C GLY A 308 -8.69 -31.96 -19.20
N ASN A 309 -8.60 -31.30 -18.04
CA ASN A 309 -9.73 -31.25 -17.11
C ASN A 309 -10.90 -30.44 -17.68
N THR A 310 -12.11 -30.89 -17.35
CA THR A 310 -13.37 -30.16 -17.47
C THR A 310 -13.83 -29.69 -16.09
N ALA A 311 -14.86 -28.85 -16.00
CA ALA A 311 -15.46 -28.44 -14.73
C ALA A 311 -15.82 -29.64 -13.83
N THR A 312 -16.35 -30.73 -14.40
CA THR A 312 -16.67 -31.95 -13.65
C THR A 312 -15.43 -32.69 -13.15
N ALA A 313 -14.34 -32.70 -13.93
CA ALA A 313 -13.10 -33.35 -13.54
C ALA A 313 -12.44 -32.60 -12.38
N ILE A 314 -12.42 -31.26 -12.44
CA ILE A 314 -11.95 -30.41 -11.36
C ILE A 314 -12.81 -30.64 -10.11
N ASN A 315 -14.13 -30.61 -10.25
CA ASN A 315 -15.06 -30.86 -9.14
C ASN A 315 -14.83 -32.23 -8.52
N LYS A 316 -14.63 -33.28 -9.32
CA LYS A 316 -14.33 -34.62 -8.83
C LYS A 316 -13.03 -34.65 -8.02
N ARG A 317 -11.97 -33.97 -8.49
CA ARG A 317 -10.70 -33.88 -7.77
C ARG A 317 -10.85 -33.19 -6.42
N LEU A 318 -11.69 -32.16 -6.33
CA LEU A 318 -12.05 -31.54 -5.04
C LEU A 318 -12.74 -32.56 -4.13
N VAL A 319 -13.82 -33.19 -4.59
CA VAL A 319 -14.60 -34.17 -3.81
C VAL A 319 -13.75 -35.36 -3.35
N ASP A 320 -12.86 -35.86 -4.20
CA ASP A 320 -12.00 -37.01 -3.89
C ASP A 320 -10.77 -36.62 -3.04
N GLY A 321 -10.55 -35.33 -2.75
CA GLY A 321 -9.34 -34.86 -2.06
C GLY A 321 -8.05 -35.12 -2.85
N SER A 322 -8.11 -35.07 -4.18
CA SER A 322 -6.96 -35.38 -5.04
C SER A 322 -5.88 -34.32 -4.95
N ALA A 323 -4.61 -34.72 -4.87
CA ALA A 323 -3.49 -33.78 -4.89
C ALA A 323 -3.27 -33.16 -6.29
N TYR A 324 -2.63 -31.99 -6.33
CA TYR A 324 -1.95 -31.49 -7.53
C TYR A 324 -0.59 -32.19 -7.70
N PHE A 325 0.12 -31.90 -8.80
CA PHE A 325 1.40 -32.54 -9.13
C PHE A 325 2.53 -32.24 -8.14
N ASP A 326 2.38 -31.19 -7.32
CA ASP A 326 3.28 -30.88 -6.20
C ASP A 326 2.95 -31.64 -4.91
N GLY A 327 1.92 -32.49 -4.94
CA GLY A 327 1.49 -33.31 -3.80
C GLY A 327 0.49 -32.64 -2.86
N LYS A 328 0.06 -31.39 -3.11
CA LYS A 328 -0.90 -30.68 -2.25
C LYS A 328 -2.35 -30.87 -2.69
N THR A 329 -3.23 -31.23 -1.76
CA THR A 329 -4.68 -31.20 -1.98
C THR A 329 -5.21 -29.77 -1.93
N PHE A 330 -6.42 -29.53 -2.46
CA PHE A 330 -7.03 -28.20 -2.39
C PHE A 330 -7.26 -27.74 -0.93
N GLU A 331 -7.66 -28.66 -0.05
CA GLU A 331 -7.77 -28.42 1.39
C GLU A 331 -6.44 -27.93 1.99
N GLN A 332 -5.33 -28.61 1.67
CA GLN A 332 -3.99 -28.24 2.14
C GLN A 332 -3.48 -26.91 1.55
N MET A 333 -4.06 -26.43 0.44
CA MET A 333 -3.73 -25.12 -0.11
C MET A 333 -4.32 -23.97 0.71
N ASN A 334 -5.31 -24.24 1.57
CA ASN A 334 -5.94 -23.25 2.46
C ASN A 334 -6.27 -21.93 1.73
N ALA A 335 -6.91 -22.05 0.56
CA ALA A 335 -7.11 -20.93 -0.34
C ALA A 335 -8.17 -19.96 0.21
N LYS A 336 -7.82 -18.68 0.28
CA LYS A 336 -8.78 -17.60 0.58
C LYS A 336 -9.66 -17.29 -0.63
N TYR A 337 -9.04 -17.24 -1.81
CA TYR A 337 -9.74 -17.07 -3.08
C TYR A 337 -9.40 -18.20 -4.03
N ALA A 338 -10.36 -18.54 -4.89
CA ALA A 338 -10.22 -19.57 -5.89
C ALA A 338 -10.61 -19.02 -7.27
N LEU A 339 -9.62 -18.85 -8.16
CA LEU A 339 -9.89 -18.55 -9.56
C LEU A 339 -10.32 -19.82 -10.28
N ILE A 340 -11.54 -19.84 -10.83
CA ILE A 340 -12.08 -20.96 -11.61
C ILE A 340 -12.00 -20.60 -13.09
N MET A 341 -11.11 -21.26 -13.83
CA MET A 341 -10.85 -21.00 -15.24
C MET A 341 -10.88 -22.30 -16.04
N THR A 342 -12.04 -22.63 -16.61
CA THR A 342 -12.23 -23.83 -17.44
C THR A 342 -13.33 -23.60 -18.47
N TYR A 343 -13.06 -23.87 -19.73
CA TYR A 343 -14.05 -23.80 -20.80
C TYR A 343 -13.71 -24.68 -22.01
N GLN A 344 -12.47 -24.68 -22.49
CA GLN A 344 -12.15 -25.30 -23.78
C GLN A 344 -12.54 -26.78 -23.85
N ASN A 345 -12.23 -27.56 -22.81
CA ASN A 345 -12.60 -28.98 -22.76
C ASN A 345 -14.11 -29.15 -22.53
N ASP A 346 -14.72 -28.33 -21.66
CA ASP A 346 -16.17 -28.35 -21.43
C ASP A 346 -16.97 -28.03 -22.69
N SER A 347 -16.43 -27.20 -23.58
CA SER A 347 -17.06 -26.88 -24.85
C SER A 347 -17.25 -28.14 -25.70
N ALA A 348 -16.22 -28.99 -25.74
CA ALA A 348 -16.22 -30.23 -26.50
C ALA A 348 -17.12 -31.32 -25.89
N TYR A 349 -17.14 -31.43 -24.56
CA TYR A 349 -17.89 -32.49 -23.86
C TYR A 349 -19.34 -32.12 -23.54
N PHE A 350 -19.59 -30.92 -23.03
CA PHE A 350 -20.88 -30.54 -22.44
C PHE A 350 -21.64 -29.53 -23.30
N ILE A 351 -21.01 -28.43 -23.69
CA ILE A 351 -21.69 -27.36 -24.46
C ILE A 351 -22.15 -27.90 -25.81
N ASN A 352 -21.36 -28.78 -26.45
CA ASN A 352 -21.75 -29.48 -27.68
C ASN A 352 -23.07 -30.24 -27.58
N HIS A 353 -23.51 -30.61 -26.38
CA HIS A 353 -24.81 -31.22 -26.14
C HIS A 353 -25.85 -30.16 -25.71
N ALA A 354 -25.52 -29.37 -24.68
CA ALA A 354 -26.35 -28.25 -24.22
C ALA A 354 -25.54 -27.28 -23.36
N MET A 355 -25.79 -25.97 -23.51
CA MET A 355 -25.19 -24.94 -22.64
C MET A 355 -25.52 -25.17 -21.16
N GLU A 356 -26.74 -25.65 -20.87
CA GLU A 356 -27.21 -25.91 -19.51
C GLU A 356 -26.33 -26.90 -18.74
N TYR A 357 -25.78 -27.92 -19.41
CA TYR A 357 -24.89 -28.90 -18.77
C TYR A 357 -23.60 -28.25 -18.27
N TYR A 358 -23.02 -27.36 -19.07
CA TYR A 358 -21.84 -26.60 -18.65
C TYR A 358 -22.16 -25.70 -17.45
N VAL A 359 -23.30 -25.02 -17.47
CA VAL A 359 -23.73 -24.15 -16.36
C VAL A 359 -23.92 -24.94 -15.07
N TYR A 360 -24.60 -26.08 -15.14
CA TYR A 360 -24.82 -26.95 -13.98
C TYR A 360 -23.49 -27.48 -13.42
N ASN A 361 -22.54 -27.85 -14.29
CA ASN A 361 -21.22 -28.32 -13.87
C ASN A 361 -20.40 -27.20 -13.22
N MET A 362 -20.49 -25.97 -13.74
CA MET A 362 -19.85 -24.79 -13.15
C MET A 362 -20.47 -24.44 -11.79
N GLU A 363 -21.79 -24.52 -11.65
CA GLU A 363 -22.49 -24.34 -10.36
C GLU A 363 -21.97 -25.32 -9.31
N ARG A 364 -21.88 -26.62 -9.65
CA ARG A 364 -21.35 -27.64 -8.72
C ARG A 364 -19.91 -27.36 -8.30
N LEU A 365 -19.08 -26.95 -9.25
CA LEU A 365 -17.68 -26.61 -8.98
C LEU A 365 -17.57 -25.39 -8.04
N ILE A 366 -18.39 -24.36 -8.29
CA ILE A 366 -18.49 -23.19 -7.42
C ILE A 366 -18.94 -23.59 -6.01
N ASP A 367 -19.99 -24.41 -5.89
CA ASP A 367 -20.51 -24.86 -4.60
C ASP A 367 -19.46 -25.68 -3.84
N SER A 368 -18.68 -26.52 -4.53
CA SER A 368 -17.57 -27.28 -3.92
C SER A 368 -16.44 -26.38 -3.44
N VAL A 369 -16.08 -25.34 -4.19
CA VAL A 369 -15.08 -24.35 -3.77
C VAL A 369 -15.54 -23.59 -2.53
N MET A 370 -16.82 -23.18 -2.48
CA MET A 370 -17.42 -22.52 -1.33
C MET A 370 -17.47 -23.44 -0.10
N ALA A 371 -17.68 -24.75 -0.29
CA ALA A 371 -17.67 -25.73 0.81
C ALA A 371 -16.30 -25.84 1.51
N TYR A 372 -15.20 -25.52 0.81
CA TYR A 372 -13.86 -25.41 1.41
C TYR A 372 -13.59 -24.04 2.07
N GLY A 373 -14.55 -23.12 2.08
CA GLY A 373 -14.40 -21.77 2.65
C GLY A 373 -13.68 -20.76 1.76
N ALA A 374 -13.31 -21.14 0.53
CA ALA A 374 -12.68 -20.24 -0.43
C ALA A 374 -13.72 -19.39 -1.17
N VAL A 375 -13.40 -18.11 -1.40
CA VAL A 375 -14.24 -17.20 -2.20
C VAL A 375 -13.99 -17.45 -3.69
N PRO A 376 -14.96 -17.96 -4.46
CA PRO A 376 -14.78 -18.22 -5.88
C PRO A 376 -14.73 -16.92 -6.68
N ILE A 377 -13.93 -16.93 -7.75
CA ILE A 377 -13.88 -15.90 -8.79
C ILE A 377 -13.87 -16.63 -10.12
N VAL A 378 -14.91 -16.45 -10.93
CA VAL A 378 -15.02 -17.15 -12.21
C VAL A 378 -14.34 -16.34 -13.30
N VAL A 379 -13.44 -17.00 -14.02
CA VAL A 379 -12.70 -16.43 -15.15
C VAL A 379 -13.24 -17.05 -16.43
N ALA A 380 -13.87 -16.22 -17.26
CA ALA A 380 -14.19 -16.61 -18.63
C ALA A 380 -12.89 -16.68 -19.43
N GLU A 381 -12.53 -17.88 -19.89
CA GLU A 381 -11.30 -18.11 -20.65
C GLU A 381 -11.21 -17.22 -21.89
N TRP A 382 -9.99 -16.95 -22.32
CA TRP A 382 -9.71 -16.10 -23.48
C TRP A 382 -10.27 -16.66 -24.80
N VAL A 383 -10.48 -17.98 -24.90
CA VAL A 383 -11.09 -18.68 -26.07
C VAL A 383 -12.60 -18.89 -25.96
N ILE A 384 -13.24 -18.39 -24.90
CA ILE A 384 -14.67 -18.62 -24.65
C ILE A 384 -15.57 -18.07 -25.78
N SER A 385 -16.68 -18.76 -26.07
CA SER A 385 -17.72 -18.20 -26.94
C SER A 385 -18.46 -17.05 -26.27
N ASN A 386 -19.08 -16.18 -27.07
CA ASN A 386 -19.85 -15.05 -26.54
C ASN A 386 -21.04 -15.53 -25.69
N GLU A 387 -21.74 -16.57 -26.16
CA GLU A 387 -22.91 -17.15 -25.49
C GLU A 387 -22.52 -17.78 -24.15
N ALA A 388 -21.42 -18.54 -24.10
CA ALA A 388 -20.93 -19.12 -22.85
C ALA A 388 -20.47 -18.05 -21.86
N ALA A 389 -19.80 -16.99 -22.32
CA ALA A 389 -19.39 -15.89 -21.47
C ALA A 389 -20.57 -15.12 -20.86
N VAL A 390 -21.59 -14.83 -21.66
CA VAL A 390 -22.84 -14.19 -21.18
C VAL A 390 -23.54 -15.08 -20.16
N GLN A 391 -23.58 -16.39 -20.42
CA GLN A 391 -24.18 -17.35 -19.51
C GLN A 391 -23.42 -17.46 -18.18
N LEU A 392 -22.09 -17.53 -18.20
CA LEU A 392 -21.27 -17.51 -16.98
C LEU A 392 -21.45 -16.22 -16.19
N ARG A 393 -21.51 -15.07 -16.88
CA ARG A 393 -21.76 -13.78 -16.23
C ARG A 393 -23.12 -13.77 -15.52
N ALA A 394 -24.16 -14.30 -16.16
CA ALA A 394 -25.48 -14.42 -15.55
C ALA A 394 -25.48 -15.35 -14.32
N LEU A 395 -24.75 -16.46 -14.38
CA LEU A 395 -24.54 -17.34 -13.24
C LEU A 395 -23.85 -16.60 -12.07
N CYS A 396 -22.74 -15.92 -12.34
CA CYS A 396 -21.99 -15.20 -11.31
C CYS A 396 -22.82 -14.08 -10.67
N ALA A 397 -23.56 -13.32 -11.48
CA ALA A 397 -24.45 -12.26 -11.00
C ALA A 397 -25.54 -12.79 -10.07
N ARG A 398 -26.14 -13.94 -10.40
CA ARG A 398 -27.17 -14.59 -9.56
C ARG A 398 -26.62 -15.06 -8.21
N ARG A 399 -25.34 -15.44 -8.16
CA ARG A 399 -24.66 -15.97 -6.97
C ARG A 399 -23.89 -14.90 -6.19
N GLY A 400 -23.83 -13.65 -6.66
CA GLY A 400 -23.03 -12.60 -6.04
C GLY A 400 -21.51 -12.81 -6.14
N ILE A 401 -21.06 -13.53 -7.18
CA ILE A 401 -19.66 -13.94 -7.38
C ILE A 401 -18.96 -13.01 -8.38
N ALA A 402 -17.68 -12.75 -8.17
CA ALA A 402 -16.88 -11.96 -9.09
C ALA A 402 -16.66 -12.71 -10.42
N PHE A 403 -16.82 -11.98 -11.53
CA PHE A 403 -16.64 -12.48 -12.89
C PHE A 403 -15.56 -11.68 -13.62
N ILE A 404 -14.56 -12.36 -14.16
CA ILE A 404 -13.50 -11.77 -14.98
C ILE A 404 -13.70 -12.19 -16.43
N TYR A 405 -13.86 -11.21 -17.33
CA TYR A 405 -14.02 -11.48 -18.75
C TYR A 405 -12.69 -11.34 -19.51
N ASN A 406 -11.97 -12.45 -19.66
CA ASN A 406 -10.65 -12.42 -20.30
C ASN A 406 -10.71 -12.30 -21.83
N ALA A 407 -11.81 -12.73 -22.46
CA ALA A 407 -11.89 -12.81 -23.93
C ALA A 407 -12.05 -11.46 -24.65
N ASP A 408 -12.45 -10.37 -23.98
CA ASP A 408 -12.42 -9.04 -24.61
C ASP A 408 -11.00 -8.63 -24.96
N PHE A 409 -10.08 -8.85 -24.02
CA PHE A 409 -8.68 -8.55 -24.23
C PHE A 409 -8.08 -9.35 -25.41
N MET A 410 -8.48 -10.62 -25.54
CA MET A 410 -8.11 -11.47 -26.67
C MET A 410 -8.56 -10.92 -28.03
N LYS A 411 -9.79 -10.39 -28.11
CA LYS A 411 -10.31 -9.76 -29.34
C LYS A 411 -9.50 -8.52 -29.72
N GLU A 412 -9.12 -7.71 -28.73
CA GLU A 412 -8.33 -6.49 -28.93
C GLU A 412 -6.94 -6.77 -29.54
N VAL A 413 -6.33 -7.92 -29.24
CA VAL A 413 -4.98 -8.32 -29.70
C VAL A 413 -4.98 -9.24 -30.91
N GLY A 414 -6.03 -9.23 -31.72
CA GLY A 414 -6.01 -9.95 -32.99
C GLY A 414 -6.52 -11.39 -32.91
N ASN A 415 -6.94 -11.87 -31.74
CA ASN A 415 -7.09 -13.29 -31.41
C ASN A 415 -5.77 -14.05 -31.60
N LEU A 416 -5.05 -14.37 -30.52
CA LEU A 416 -3.84 -15.19 -30.51
C LEU A 416 -3.87 -16.35 -31.53
N VAL A 417 -3.25 -16.11 -32.69
CA VAL A 417 -3.08 -17.03 -33.81
C VAL A 417 -1.73 -17.71 -33.67
N LEU A 418 -1.73 -19.04 -33.87
CA LEU A 418 -0.54 -19.90 -33.85
C LEU A 418 0.69 -19.26 -34.50
N SER A 419 1.80 -19.24 -33.77
CA SER A 419 3.07 -18.64 -34.20
C SER A 419 4.25 -19.46 -33.67
N ASN A 420 5.48 -19.07 -33.98
CA ASN A 420 6.67 -19.67 -33.34
C ASN A 420 6.67 -19.50 -31.81
N PHE A 421 6.07 -18.43 -31.27
CA PHE A 421 5.95 -18.20 -29.82
C PHE A 421 4.82 -18.95 -29.09
N HIS A 422 4.02 -19.80 -29.77
CA HIS A 422 3.00 -20.66 -29.12
C HIS A 422 2.44 -21.74 -30.06
N GLN A 423 2.02 -22.89 -29.52
CA GLN A 423 1.58 -24.04 -30.33
C GLN A 423 0.18 -24.56 -30.01
N GLY A 424 -0.74 -23.65 -29.66
CA GLY A 424 -2.13 -23.98 -29.24
C GLY A 424 -2.38 -23.66 -27.78
N HIS A 425 -1.29 -23.50 -27.03
CA HIS A 425 -1.24 -22.99 -25.66
C HIS A 425 -0.22 -21.86 -25.60
N PRO A 426 -0.51 -20.77 -24.86
CA PRO A 426 0.41 -19.64 -24.75
C PRO A 426 1.79 -20.05 -24.19
N GLY A 427 2.85 -19.59 -24.85
CA GLY A 427 4.24 -19.70 -24.40
C GLY A 427 4.69 -18.47 -23.61
N THR A 428 5.99 -18.36 -23.32
CA THR A 428 6.55 -17.28 -22.47
C THR A 428 6.15 -15.87 -22.91
N ARG A 429 6.21 -15.56 -24.22
CA ARG A 429 5.84 -14.23 -24.73
C ARG A 429 4.33 -13.99 -24.78
N THR A 430 3.55 -15.05 -24.91
CA THR A 430 2.13 -14.98 -25.27
C THR A 430 1.20 -15.24 -24.08
N ASN A 431 1.72 -15.75 -22.96
CA ASN A 431 0.93 -16.05 -21.76
C ASN A 431 0.30 -14.82 -21.09
N GLY A 432 0.71 -13.60 -21.47
CA GLY A 432 0.03 -12.36 -21.09
C GLY A 432 -1.42 -12.29 -21.53
N VAL A 433 -1.83 -13.04 -22.56
CA VAL A 433 -3.25 -13.21 -22.93
C VAL A 433 -4.07 -13.78 -21.77
N ILE A 434 -3.43 -14.56 -20.88
CA ILE A 434 -4.08 -15.13 -19.70
C ILE A 434 -4.01 -14.11 -18.56
N TRP A 435 -2.82 -13.70 -18.13
CA TRP A 435 -2.68 -12.99 -16.87
C TRP A 435 -2.96 -11.49 -16.91
N ALA A 436 -2.89 -10.81 -18.06
CA ALA A 436 -2.94 -9.34 -18.08
C ALA A 436 -4.29 -8.78 -17.59
N SER A 437 -5.41 -9.40 -18.00
CA SER A 437 -6.74 -9.00 -17.53
C SER A 437 -7.03 -9.46 -16.09
N LEU A 438 -6.46 -10.60 -15.68
CA LEU A 438 -6.55 -11.10 -14.32
C LEU A 438 -5.85 -10.14 -13.37
N TYR A 439 -4.62 -9.73 -13.70
CA TYR A 439 -3.85 -8.74 -12.94
C TYR A 439 -4.65 -7.45 -12.69
N GLU A 440 -5.36 -6.98 -13.71
CA GLU A 440 -6.24 -5.82 -13.59
C GLU A 440 -7.31 -6.03 -12.50
N HIS A 441 -7.94 -7.20 -12.42
CA HIS A 441 -8.87 -7.49 -11.34
C HIS A 441 -8.16 -7.64 -9.98
N LEU A 442 -7.10 -8.45 -9.93
CA LEU A 442 -6.42 -8.82 -8.68
C LEU A 442 -5.81 -7.62 -7.97
N ARG A 443 -5.25 -6.64 -8.69
CA ARG A 443 -4.67 -5.43 -8.09
C ARG A 443 -5.70 -4.50 -7.43
N ARG A 444 -6.99 -4.80 -7.59
CA ARG A 444 -8.14 -4.08 -7.01
C ARG A 444 -8.82 -4.88 -5.89
N MET A 445 -8.44 -6.14 -5.71
CA MET A 445 -8.94 -6.95 -4.60
C MET A 445 -8.32 -6.48 -3.28
N PRO A 446 -9.04 -6.58 -2.14
CA PRO A 446 -8.47 -6.25 -0.83
C PRO A 446 -7.08 -6.87 -0.65
N ARG A 447 -6.17 -6.16 0.01
CA ARG A 447 -4.84 -6.69 0.34
C ARG A 447 -4.98 -7.94 1.22
N PRO A 448 -4.04 -8.92 1.15
CA PRO A 448 -4.10 -10.11 1.98
C PRO A 448 -4.06 -9.73 3.47
N THR A 449 -4.84 -10.40 4.31
CA THR A 449 -4.85 -10.22 5.77
C THR A 449 -3.48 -10.52 6.35
N ARG A 450 -2.86 -11.61 5.89
CA ARG A 450 -1.50 -12.00 6.25
C ARG A 450 -0.83 -12.65 5.04
N SER A 451 0.46 -12.40 4.84
CA SER A 451 1.21 -13.02 3.74
C SER A 451 2.71 -12.96 3.96
N ILE A 452 3.45 -13.99 3.52
CA ILE A 452 4.91 -13.97 3.44
C ILE A 452 5.32 -14.23 1.99
N LYS A 453 6.06 -13.29 1.42
CA LYS A 453 6.59 -13.36 0.05
C LYS A 453 8.12 -13.33 0.09
N ILE A 454 8.77 -14.25 -0.61
CA ILE A 454 10.22 -14.45 -0.54
C ILE A 454 10.82 -14.27 -1.94
N TYR A 455 11.90 -13.50 -2.04
CA TYR A 455 12.55 -13.18 -3.29
C TYR A 455 14.07 -13.33 -3.20
N ARG A 456 14.70 -13.97 -4.18
CA ARG A 456 16.16 -14.03 -4.33
C ARG A 456 16.65 -12.81 -5.08
N GLN A 457 17.88 -12.36 -4.78
CA GLN A 457 18.56 -11.40 -5.65
C GLN A 457 18.65 -11.98 -7.08
N ARG A 458 18.30 -11.19 -8.08
CA ARG A 458 18.46 -11.60 -9.48
C ARG A 458 19.94 -11.67 -9.85
N PRO A 459 20.41 -12.76 -10.48
CA PRO A 459 21.79 -12.86 -10.99
C PRO A 459 22.13 -11.78 -12.02
N THR A 460 21.12 -11.24 -12.71
CA THR A 460 21.30 -10.16 -13.70
C THR A 460 21.45 -8.78 -13.06
N PHE A 461 21.29 -8.66 -11.74
CA PHE A 461 21.45 -7.40 -10.99
C PHE A 461 22.66 -7.48 -10.06
N SER A 462 23.63 -6.60 -10.29
CA SER A 462 24.89 -6.52 -9.56
C SER A 462 24.96 -5.22 -8.77
N PRO A 463 24.49 -5.19 -7.50
CA PRO A 463 24.58 -4.00 -6.66
C PRO A 463 26.04 -3.68 -6.31
N SER A 464 26.40 -2.39 -6.28
CA SER A 464 27.68 -1.91 -5.74
C SER A 464 27.65 -1.85 -4.21
N ALA A 465 26.49 -1.60 -3.60
CA ALA A 465 26.29 -1.58 -2.16
C ALA A 465 24.87 -2.02 -1.76
N ASP A 466 24.64 -2.25 -0.46
CA ASP A 466 23.32 -2.65 0.05
C ASP A 466 22.20 -1.65 -0.27
N PRO A 467 22.40 -0.31 -0.26
CA PRO A 467 21.38 0.66 -0.67
C PRO A 467 20.84 0.46 -2.10
N ASP A 468 21.63 -0.10 -3.02
CA ASP A 468 21.19 -0.35 -4.41
C ASP A 468 20.06 -1.39 -4.48
N MET A 469 19.88 -2.17 -3.42
CA MET A 469 18.82 -3.17 -3.30
C MET A 469 17.49 -2.60 -2.77
N LEU A 470 17.45 -1.33 -2.35
CA LEU A 470 16.21 -0.62 -2.08
C LEU A 470 15.41 -0.43 -3.37
N PHE A 471 14.10 -0.25 -3.27
CA PHE A 471 13.23 -0.11 -4.43
C PHE A 471 12.12 0.91 -4.23
N SER A 472 11.76 1.60 -5.31
CA SER A 472 10.75 2.67 -5.31
C SER A 472 9.33 2.14 -5.52
N ASP A 473 9.17 1.08 -6.31
CA ASP A 473 7.89 0.44 -6.61
C ASP A 473 8.07 -1.08 -6.84
N SER A 474 6.97 -1.78 -7.12
CA SER A 474 6.98 -3.23 -7.35
C SER A 474 7.76 -3.66 -8.60
N ILE A 475 7.82 -2.83 -9.64
CA ILE A 475 8.52 -3.16 -10.90
C ILE A 475 10.03 -2.97 -10.73
N ASP A 476 10.44 -1.91 -10.03
CA ASP A 476 11.83 -1.73 -9.60
C ASP A 476 12.27 -2.87 -8.66
N MET A 477 11.43 -3.25 -7.70
CA MET A 477 11.66 -4.44 -6.85
C MET A 477 11.88 -5.69 -7.71
N LEU A 478 10.98 -5.96 -8.67
CA LEU A 478 11.08 -7.15 -9.53
C LEU A 478 12.27 -7.11 -10.50
N THR A 479 12.89 -5.95 -10.73
CA THR A 479 14.12 -5.85 -11.52
C THR A 479 15.35 -6.32 -10.73
N LYS A 480 15.30 -6.17 -9.40
CA LYS A 480 16.39 -6.53 -8.47
C LYS A 480 16.19 -7.90 -7.83
N TRP A 481 14.93 -8.28 -7.64
CA TRP A 481 14.49 -9.43 -6.86
C TRP A 481 13.60 -10.36 -7.71
N LYS A 482 13.80 -11.67 -7.61
CA LYS A 482 13.00 -12.71 -8.26
C LYS A 482 12.28 -13.50 -7.18
N GLU A 483 10.95 -13.59 -7.24
CA GLU A 483 10.21 -14.43 -6.30
C GLU A 483 10.73 -15.86 -6.37
N ILE A 484 10.80 -16.54 -5.23
CA ILE A 484 11.04 -17.98 -5.22
C ILE A 484 9.91 -18.69 -5.99
N ARG A 485 10.21 -19.87 -6.50
CA ARG A 485 9.33 -20.57 -7.42
C ARG A 485 7.99 -20.89 -6.77
N VAL A 486 6.95 -20.52 -7.49
CA VAL A 486 5.57 -20.95 -7.27
C VAL A 486 5.30 -22.21 -8.07
N SER A 487 4.44 -23.11 -7.58
CA SER A 487 4.02 -24.32 -8.29
C SER A 487 3.50 -24.05 -9.71
N HIS A 488 4.09 -24.71 -10.73
CA HIS A 488 3.62 -24.66 -12.14
C HIS A 488 4.20 -25.81 -12.97
N ARG A 489 3.70 -26.04 -14.19
CA ARG A 489 4.49 -26.74 -15.23
C ARG A 489 5.21 -25.75 -16.12
N SER A 490 6.30 -26.20 -16.71
CA SER A 490 7.08 -25.47 -17.71
C SER A 490 7.61 -26.43 -18.77
N LEU A 491 8.29 -25.89 -19.77
CA LEU A 491 9.20 -26.67 -20.62
C LEU A 491 10.23 -27.43 -19.76
N SER A 492 10.65 -28.59 -20.27
CA SER A 492 11.73 -29.37 -19.66
C SER A 492 13.06 -28.62 -19.74
N ASP A 493 14.00 -28.91 -18.84
CA ASP A 493 15.32 -28.25 -18.85
C ASP A 493 16.07 -28.43 -20.20
N ALA A 494 15.84 -29.56 -20.90
CA ALA A 494 16.44 -29.83 -22.22
C ALA A 494 15.82 -28.99 -23.35
N ASP A 495 14.58 -28.53 -23.16
CA ASP A 495 13.81 -27.80 -24.16
C ASP A 495 13.75 -26.29 -23.91
N GLU A 496 14.21 -25.81 -22.75
CA GLU A 496 14.28 -24.38 -22.42
C GLU A 496 14.92 -23.52 -23.54
N PRO A 497 16.00 -23.95 -24.24
CA PRO A 497 16.58 -23.17 -25.33
C PRO A 497 15.63 -22.90 -26.51
N TYR A 498 14.56 -23.69 -26.67
CA TYR A 498 13.62 -23.62 -27.80
C TYR A 498 12.29 -22.94 -27.42
N PHE A 499 12.23 -22.21 -26.31
CA PHE A 499 10.99 -21.61 -25.82
C PHE A 499 10.34 -20.58 -26.77
N GLU A 500 11.09 -20.06 -27.74
CA GLU A 500 10.60 -19.16 -28.80
C GLU A 500 10.41 -19.84 -30.16
N GLU A 501 10.61 -21.15 -30.19
CA GLU A 501 10.54 -22.04 -31.36
C GLU A 501 9.47 -23.13 -31.17
N LEU A 502 8.39 -22.82 -30.45
CA LEU A 502 7.32 -23.77 -30.10
C LEU A 502 6.60 -24.38 -31.30
N ARG A 503 6.65 -23.70 -32.47
CA ARG A 503 6.18 -24.25 -33.76
C ARG A 503 7.30 -24.23 -34.79
N GLY A 504 8.02 -25.34 -34.92
CA GLY A 504 9.10 -25.48 -35.89
C GLY A 504 10.08 -26.56 -35.49
N ARG A 505 11.37 -26.22 -35.45
CA ARG A 505 12.43 -27.15 -35.04
C ARG A 505 12.15 -27.70 -33.65
N GLY A 506 11.96 -29.01 -33.58
CA GLY A 506 11.89 -29.74 -32.31
C GLY A 506 10.52 -29.79 -31.62
N ASN A 507 9.42 -29.32 -32.23
CA ASN A 507 8.02 -29.38 -31.69
C ASN A 507 7.98 -29.72 -30.20
N VAL A 508 8.12 -28.71 -29.35
CA VAL A 508 8.45 -28.94 -27.94
C VAL A 508 7.25 -29.54 -27.21
N THR A 509 7.26 -30.84 -26.91
CA THR A 509 6.13 -31.54 -26.27
C THR A 509 6.47 -32.16 -24.92
N SER A 510 7.62 -31.79 -24.34
CA SER A 510 8.06 -32.29 -23.03
C SER A 510 7.97 -31.19 -21.98
N TRP A 511 7.43 -31.57 -20.81
CA TRP A 511 7.13 -30.64 -19.73
C TRP A 511 7.63 -31.18 -18.40
N GLN A 512 7.94 -30.28 -17.50
CA GLN A 512 8.40 -30.61 -16.15
C GLN A 512 7.54 -29.91 -15.11
N VAL A 513 7.19 -30.65 -14.07
CA VAL A 513 6.53 -30.10 -12.88
C VAL A 513 7.57 -29.35 -12.06
N ARG A 514 7.24 -28.12 -11.69
CA ARG A 514 8.06 -27.23 -10.88
C ARG A 514 7.35 -27.08 -9.54
N ALA A 515 7.88 -27.74 -8.52
CA ALA A 515 7.32 -27.72 -7.17
C ALA A 515 7.42 -26.33 -6.53
N ASP A 516 6.52 -26.04 -5.59
CA ASP A 516 6.49 -24.79 -4.84
C ASP A 516 7.65 -24.73 -3.84
N GLU A 517 8.54 -23.73 -3.96
CA GLU A 517 9.72 -23.66 -3.09
C GLU A 517 9.38 -23.21 -1.67
N TYR A 518 8.23 -22.59 -1.44
CA TYR A 518 7.78 -22.28 -0.09
C TYR A 518 7.52 -23.56 0.73
N ASP A 519 7.24 -24.71 0.09
CA ASP A 519 7.08 -25.99 0.78
C ASP A 519 8.39 -26.56 1.34
N LEU A 520 9.54 -25.96 0.98
CA LEU A 520 10.84 -26.32 1.56
C LEU A 520 11.03 -25.71 2.96
N LEU A 521 10.24 -24.70 3.33
CA LEU A 521 10.28 -24.07 4.65
C LEU A 521 9.80 -25.04 5.73
N GLY A 522 10.47 -25.04 6.88
CA GLY A 522 10.29 -26.03 7.94
C GLY A 522 10.96 -27.38 7.65
N GLY A 523 11.65 -27.51 6.51
CA GLY A 523 12.38 -28.71 6.08
C GLY A 523 13.82 -28.37 5.66
N VAL A 524 14.15 -28.62 4.39
CA VAL A 524 15.50 -28.38 3.84
C VAL A 524 15.82 -26.90 3.64
N GLY A 525 14.81 -26.02 3.64
CA GLY A 525 14.96 -24.58 3.48
C GLY A 525 15.16 -24.12 2.04
N VAL A 526 15.14 -22.80 1.88
CA VAL A 526 15.32 -22.08 0.62
C VAL A 526 16.74 -21.56 0.55
N ALA A 527 17.56 -22.14 -0.33
CA ALA A 527 18.92 -21.68 -0.59
C ALA A 527 18.94 -20.36 -1.38
N TYR A 528 19.90 -19.50 -1.09
CA TYR A 528 20.15 -18.24 -1.80
C TYR A 528 21.63 -17.86 -1.79
N THR A 529 22.01 -16.97 -2.71
CA THR A 529 23.37 -16.44 -2.84
C THR A 529 23.31 -14.93 -2.68
N ASN A 530 24.25 -14.37 -1.94
CA ASN A 530 24.35 -12.95 -1.59
C ASN A 530 23.21 -12.42 -0.72
N ARG A 531 21.97 -12.39 -1.23
CA ARG A 531 20.83 -11.74 -0.56
C ARG A 531 19.49 -12.43 -0.83
N LEU A 532 18.60 -12.34 0.14
CA LEU A 532 17.19 -12.75 0.09
C LEU A 532 16.31 -11.64 0.67
N LEU A 533 15.25 -11.27 -0.03
CA LEU A 533 14.22 -10.35 0.46
C LEU A 533 13.01 -11.16 0.96
N VAL A 534 12.48 -10.80 2.12
CA VAL A 534 11.23 -11.34 2.67
C VAL A 534 10.30 -10.18 2.97
N ASN A 535 9.14 -10.15 2.31
CA ASN A 535 8.07 -9.20 2.59
C ASN A 535 7.00 -9.90 3.42
N ILE A 536 6.75 -9.39 4.63
CA ILE A 536 5.75 -9.95 5.56
C ILE A 536 4.61 -8.95 5.68
N THR A 537 3.41 -9.34 5.28
CA THR A 537 2.18 -8.55 5.35
C THR A 537 1.37 -8.92 6.57
N TYR A 538 0.89 -7.91 7.31
CA TYR A 538 0.11 -8.04 8.55
C TYR A 538 -1.32 -7.53 8.38
N PRO A 539 -2.23 -7.80 9.33
CA PRO A 539 -3.63 -7.36 9.22
C PRO A 539 -3.83 -5.85 9.21
N ALA A 540 -2.87 -5.06 9.70
CA ALA A 540 -2.92 -3.60 9.74
C ALA A 540 -1.52 -2.99 9.60
N GLY A 541 -1.48 -1.67 9.36
CA GLY A 541 -0.26 -0.88 9.52
C GLY A 541 0.05 -0.53 10.97
N ALA A 542 1.09 0.27 11.17
CA ALA A 542 1.66 0.60 12.48
C ALA A 542 0.64 1.09 13.54
N VAL A 543 -0.40 1.84 13.15
CA VAL A 543 -1.42 2.37 14.07
C VAL A 543 -2.37 1.29 14.60
N GLY A 544 -2.62 0.25 13.81
CA GLY A 544 -3.51 -0.86 14.18
C GLY A 544 -2.79 -2.00 14.91
N MET A 545 -1.49 -1.87 15.17
CA MET A 545 -0.65 -2.91 15.75
C MET A 545 -0.06 -2.44 17.08
N LYS A 546 -0.16 -3.30 18.10
CA LYS A 546 0.57 -3.13 19.37
C LYS A 546 2.01 -3.61 19.22
N GLN A 547 2.20 -4.73 18.53
CA GLN A 547 3.51 -5.29 18.21
C GLN A 547 3.48 -5.97 16.84
N ALA A 548 4.59 -5.94 16.12
CA ALA A 548 4.77 -6.68 14.87
C ALA A 548 6.23 -7.11 14.71
N GLY A 549 6.48 -8.22 14.04
CA GLY A 549 7.81 -8.81 13.97
C GLY A 549 7.82 -10.16 13.29
N PHE A 550 8.91 -10.89 13.43
CA PHE A 550 9.08 -12.18 12.77
C PHE A 550 10.06 -13.07 13.51
N THR A 551 9.91 -14.37 13.32
CA THR A 551 10.90 -15.37 13.73
C THR A 551 11.51 -15.99 12.49
N LEU A 552 12.83 -16.19 12.53
CA LEU A 552 13.58 -16.74 11.41
C LEU A 552 14.53 -17.84 11.85
N GLN A 553 14.61 -18.88 11.03
CA GLN A 553 15.59 -19.94 11.11
C GLN A 553 16.44 -19.89 9.85
N CYS A 554 17.71 -19.52 9.99
CA CYS A 554 18.67 -19.42 8.91
C CYS A 554 20.07 -19.81 9.38
N ASP A 555 21.04 -19.78 8.47
CA ASP A 555 22.45 -19.98 8.83
C ASP A 555 22.95 -18.94 9.84
N ALA A 556 23.83 -19.37 10.74
CA ALA A 556 24.28 -18.57 11.88
C ALA A 556 25.05 -17.30 11.50
N ASP A 557 25.63 -17.24 10.30
CA ASP A 557 26.38 -16.10 9.76
C ASP A 557 25.53 -15.14 8.92
N THR A 558 24.24 -15.45 8.71
CA THR A 558 23.32 -14.60 7.93
C THR A 558 23.11 -13.26 8.62
N GLU A 559 23.48 -12.16 7.98
CA GLU A 559 23.17 -10.81 8.44
C GLU A 559 21.70 -10.46 8.14
N ILE A 560 21.03 -9.80 9.09
CA ILE A 560 19.60 -9.49 8.99
C ILE A 560 19.41 -7.99 9.00
N PHE A 561 18.72 -7.50 7.98
CA PHE A 561 18.39 -6.10 7.79
C PHE A 561 16.88 -5.93 7.69
N ILE A 562 16.38 -4.80 8.18
CA ILE A 562 15.02 -4.34 7.90
C ILE A 562 15.07 -3.02 7.14
N ARG A 563 14.05 -2.75 6.34
CA ARG A 563 13.92 -1.44 5.69
C ARG A 563 13.37 -0.43 6.69
N HIS A 564 14.17 0.56 7.02
CA HIS A 564 13.79 1.70 7.84
C HIS A 564 13.30 2.83 6.93
N ILE A 565 11.98 3.00 6.80
CA ILE A 565 11.38 3.91 5.80
C ILE A 565 11.54 5.40 6.16
N LEU A 566 11.62 5.71 7.45
CA LEU A 566 11.77 7.06 7.98
C LEU A 566 13.23 7.35 8.40
N ASP A 567 14.19 6.88 7.61
CA ASP A 567 15.60 7.11 7.87
C ASP A 567 16.00 8.57 7.61
N SER A 568 16.58 9.23 8.62
CA SER A 568 16.94 10.65 8.56
C SER A 568 18.04 10.96 7.55
N ALA A 569 18.96 10.02 7.25
CA ALA A 569 20.01 10.22 6.25
C ALA A 569 19.44 10.27 4.82
N THR A 570 18.33 9.55 4.60
CA THR A 570 17.58 9.56 3.33
C THR A 570 16.47 10.62 3.27
N SER A 571 16.31 11.39 4.34
CA SER A 571 15.36 12.52 4.34
C SER A 571 15.79 13.61 3.35
N ILE A 572 14.80 14.32 2.81
CA ILE A 572 14.98 15.42 1.85
C ILE A 572 14.30 16.68 2.39
N GLY A 573 14.89 17.85 2.15
CA GLY A 573 14.34 19.15 2.56
C GLY A 573 14.87 20.32 1.71
N GLN A 574 14.16 21.45 1.73
CA GLN A 574 14.39 22.64 0.90
C GLN A 574 14.41 23.93 1.76
N ALA A 575 14.69 25.10 1.16
CA ALA A 575 14.70 26.41 1.82
C ALA A 575 13.45 26.66 2.67
N GLY A 576 13.63 26.95 3.95
CA GLY A 576 12.50 27.30 4.83
C GLY A 576 11.74 26.09 5.39
N ASP A 577 12.08 24.87 4.96
CA ASP A 577 11.80 23.68 5.75
C ASP A 577 12.68 23.70 7.01
N VAL A 578 12.32 22.93 8.03
CA VAL A 578 13.05 22.86 9.32
C VAL A 578 14.52 22.39 9.16
N THR A 579 14.94 22.01 7.95
CA THR A 579 16.30 21.58 7.57
C THR A 579 16.99 22.65 6.69
N PRO A 580 18.22 23.12 7.01
CA PRO A 580 18.89 24.20 6.27
C PRO A 580 19.33 23.76 4.87
N GLY A 581 19.17 24.60 3.84
CA GLY A 581 19.85 24.31 2.58
C GLY A 581 19.61 25.17 1.35
N ALA A 582 18.45 25.81 1.18
CA ALA A 582 18.26 26.75 0.08
C ALA A 582 18.02 28.17 0.59
N THR A 583 18.61 29.13 -0.11
CA THR A 583 18.58 30.57 0.22
C THR A 583 17.56 31.34 -0.61
N SER A 584 16.84 30.65 -1.50
CA SER A 584 15.83 31.22 -2.40
C SER A 584 14.81 30.17 -2.83
N THR A 585 13.55 30.58 -3.01
CA THR A 585 12.48 29.78 -3.62
C THR A 585 12.72 29.45 -5.09
N SER A 586 13.76 30.05 -5.71
CA SER A 586 14.10 29.87 -7.12
C SER A 586 15.17 28.80 -7.38
N THR A 587 15.75 28.20 -6.33
CA THR A 587 16.89 27.26 -6.47
C THR A 587 16.70 26.04 -5.58
N LEU A 588 16.69 24.83 -6.16
CA LEU A 588 16.67 23.57 -5.41
C LEU A 588 18.03 23.30 -4.75
N THR A 589 18.03 22.69 -3.56
CA THR A 589 19.30 22.32 -2.89
C THR A 589 20.02 21.22 -3.66
N PRO A 590 21.36 21.17 -3.65
CA PRO A 590 22.10 20.03 -4.18
C PRO A 590 21.67 18.70 -3.54
N ASP A 591 21.39 18.70 -2.23
CA ASP A 591 20.93 17.51 -1.49
C ASP A 591 19.56 16.99 -1.99
N TYR A 592 18.61 17.90 -2.25
CA TYR A 592 17.32 17.52 -2.85
C TYR A 592 17.54 16.91 -4.24
N LEU A 593 18.34 17.56 -5.09
CA LEU A 593 18.60 17.10 -6.45
C LEU A 593 19.32 15.74 -6.48
N GLU A 594 20.13 15.44 -5.47
CA GLU A 594 20.82 14.16 -5.33
C GLU A 594 19.88 13.02 -4.90
N LYS A 595 18.85 13.33 -4.10
CA LYS A 595 18.02 12.31 -3.41
C LYS A 595 16.60 12.14 -3.93
N TYR A 596 16.01 13.13 -4.62
CA TYR A 596 14.56 13.17 -4.89
C TYR A 596 14.00 11.97 -5.69
N ASP A 597 14.83 11.34 -6.52
CA ASP A 597 14.44 10.19 -7.36
C ASP A 597 14.98 8.85 -6.83
N ASN A 598 15.64 8.86 -5.67
CA ASN A 598 16.16 7.64 -5.05
C ASN A 598 15.06 6.91 -4.26
N PRO A 599 15.14 5.57 -4.15
CA PRO A 599 14.28 4.81 -3.26
C PRO A 599 14.34 5.32 -1.81
N ARG A 600 13.18 5.37 -1.15
CA ARG A 600 13.06 5.90 0.22
C ARG A 600 13.54 4.91 1.28
N GLY A 601 14.07 5.45 2.38
CA GLY A 601 14.50 4.68 3.54
C GLY A 601 15.88 4.03 3.37
N ALA A 602 16.32 3.31 4.39
CA ALA A 602 17.62 2.66 4.42
C ALA A 602 17.51 1.20 4.88
N TRP A 603 18.46 0.36 4.47
CA TRP A 603 18.62 -0.97 5.08
C TRP A 603 19.36 -0.84 6.40
N GLN A 604 18.70 -1.18 7.51
CA GLN A 604 19.28 -1.16 8.84
C GLN A 604 19.55 -2.58 9.32
N LYS A 605 20.80 -2.88 9.66
CA LYS A 605 21.17 -4.17 10.27
C LYS A 605 20.60 -4.25 11.70
N ILE A 606 19.90 -5.32 12.00
CA ILE A 606 19.28 -5.56 13.32
C ILE A 606 19.83 -6.81 14.01
N GLY A 607 20.56 -7.67 13.30
CA GLY A 607 21.13 -8.87 13.90
C GLY A 607 21.88 -9.76 12.93
N THR A 608 22.28 -10.92 13.43
CA THR A 608 22.93 -11.99 12.67
C THR A 608 22.47 -13.35 13.22
N GLY A 609 22.18 -14.30 12.34
CA GLY A 609 21.78 -15.67 12.70
C GLY A 609 20.30 -15.83 13.07
N PRO A 610 19.85 -17.05 13.39
CA PRO A 610 18.44 -17.34 13.69
C PRO A 610 17.97 -16.62 14.97
N GLY A 611 16.70 -16.24 15.02
CA GLY A 611 16.16 -15.52 16.18
C GLY A 611 14.75 -15.00 16.01
N GLU A 612 14.27 -14.33 17.06
CA GLU A 612 13.02 -13.59 17.08
C GLU A 612 13.31 -12.09 17.07
N TYR A 613 12.58 -11.37 16.22
CA TYR A 613 12.68 -9.93 16.03
C TYR A 613 11.28 -9.33 16.15
N LEU A 614 10.88 -9.01 17.39
CA LEU A 614 9.57 -8.46 17.71
C LEU A 614 9.70 -7.00 18.14
N PHE A 615 8.90 -6.12 17.53
CA PHE A 615 8.95 -4.68 17.74
C PHE A 615 7.64 -4.20 18.37
N SER A 616 7.73 -3.51 19.50
CA SER A 616 6.59 -2.88 20.21
C SER A 616 6.60 -1.35 20.14
N GLU A 617 7.72 -0.78 19.71
CA GLU A 617 7.94 0.66 19.61
C GLU A 617 8.40 1.00 18.19
N ASN A 618 8.18 2.26 17.79
CA ASN A 618 8.64 2.78 16.50
C ASN A 618 8.21 1.96 15.27
N LEU A 619 7.06 1.25 15.34
CA LEU A 619 6.50 0.49 14.22
C LEU A 619 6.36 1.33 12.95
N HIS A 620 6.05 2.62 13.09
CA HIS A 620 5.94 3.58 11.99
C HIS A 620 7.25 3.78 11.19
N GLN A 621 8.40 3.43 11.77
CA GLN A 621 9.71 3.54 11.10
C GLN A 621 10.07 2.30 10.28
N ILE A 622 9.51 1.13 10.62
CA ILE A 622 9.88 -0.17 10.05
C ILE A 622 8.76 -0.81 9.21
N MET A 623 7.52 -0.33 9.34
CA MET A 623 6.39 -0.80 8.57
C MET A 623 6.17 0.07 7.32
N PHE A 624 6.25 -0.55 6.14
CA PHE A 624 5.85 0.04 4.87
C PHE A 624 4.38 -0.29 4.61
N GLY A 625 3.50 0.63 5.01
CA GLY A 625 2.06 0.37 5.00
C GLY A 625 1.69 -0.70 6.04
N ASP A 626 1.31 -1.89 5.57
CA ASP A 626 1.01 -3.07 6.38
C ASP A 626 2.09 -4.17 6.29
N GLN A 627 3.30 -3.82 5.83
CA GLN A 627 4.39 -4.77 5.62
C GLN A 627 5.66 -4.45 6.41
N ILE A 628 6.37 -5.47 6.87
CA ILE A 628 7.80 -5.38 7.24
C ILE A 628 8.62 -6.03 6.12
N GLN A 629 9.63 -5.32 5.64
CA GLN A 629 10.53 -5.77 4.58
C GLN A 629 11.88 -6.13 5.19
N VAL A 630 12.29 -7.39 5.04
CA VAL A 630 13.49 -7.97 5.64
C VAL A 630 14.45 -8.39 4.54
N MET A 631 15.70 -7.97 4.62
CA MET A 631 16.77 -8.45 3.74
C MET A 631 17.74 -9.31 4.55
N LEU A 632 17.90 -10.57 4.13
CA LEU A 632 18.93 -11.47 4.61
C LEU A 632 20.14 -11.37 3.70
N LYS A 633 21.34 -11.40 4.26
CA LYS A 633 22.60 -11.30 3.51
C LYS A 633 23.60 -12.34 3.99
N SER A 634 24.05 -13.18 3.06
CA SER A 634 25.11 -14.17 3.25
C SER A 634 25.70 -14.54 1.89
N GLY A 635 27.00 -14.88 1.83
CA GLY A 635 27.65 -15.30 0.58
C GLY A 635 26.95 -16.51 -0.04
N ALA A 636 26.61 -17.50 0.79
CA ALA A 636 25.71 -18.60 0.47
C ALA A 636 24.92 -18.92 1.75
N GLY A 637 23.60 -18.76 1.69
CA GLY A 637 22.74 -18.90 2.85
C GLY A 637 21.53 -19.78 2.56
N THR A 638 20.92 -20.30 3.62
CA THR A 638 19.68 -21.06 3.61
C THR A 638 18.70 -20.43 4.59
N LEU A 639 17.50 -20.09 4.11
CA LEU A 639 16.36 -19.77 4.96
C LEU A 639 15.58 -21.05 5.23
N THR A 640 15.77 -21.64 6.40
CA THR A 640 15.11 -22.88 6.82
C THR A 640 13.65 -22.66 7.16
N ASN A 641 13.32 -21.58 7.86
CA ASN A 641 11.94 -21.26 8.21
C ASN A 641 11.75 -19.76 8.49
N ILE A 642 10.52 -19.28 8.30
CA ILE A 642 10.11 -17.91 8.66
C ILE A 642 8.63 -17.87 9.04
N SER A 643 8.33 -17.11 10.10
CA SER A 643 6.98 -16.80 10.55
C SER A 643 6.85 -15.31 10.85
N GLY A 644 5.68 -14.75 10.54
CA GLY A 644 5.29 -13.41 10.98
C GLY A 644 4.65 -13.47 12.36
N LYS A 645 4.93 -12.47 13.20
CA LYS A 645 4.37 -12.30 14.54
C LYS A 645 3.72 -10.94 14.66
N TYR A 646 2.53 -10.88 15.26
CA TYR A 646 1.87 -9.61 15.52
C TYR A 646 0.89 -9.69 16.70
N GLN A 647 0.62 -8.55 17.30
CA GLN A 647 -0.47 -8.35 18.24
C GLN A 647 -1.26 -7.12 17.80
N SER A 648 -2.54 -7.30 17.53
CA SER A 648 -3.44 -6.20 17.15
C SER A 648 -3.61 -5.22 18.32
N GLY A 649 -3.75 -3.93 18.00
CA GLY A 649 -4.17 -2.93 18.99
C GLY A 649 -5.68 -2.94 19.23
N ALA A 650 -6.15 -2.10 20.16
CA ALA A 650 -7.59 -1.92 20.43
C ALA A 650 -8.35 -1.27 19.25
N SER A 651 -7.63 -0.55 18.38
CA SER A 651 -8.19 0.03 17.16
C SER A 651 -8.35 -1.04 16.10
N ALA A 652 -9.53 -1.09 15.46
CA ALA A 652 -9.78 -2.04 14.37
C ALA A 652 -8.67 -1.94 13.30
N PRO A 653 -8.18 -3.07 12.77
CA PRO A 653 -7.15 -3.09 11.74
C PRO A 653 -7.67 -2.40 10.46
N VAL A 654 -7.35 -1.12 10.26
CA VAL A 654 -7.66 -0.43 9.01
C VAL A 654 -6.51 -0.67 8.04
N LYS A 655 -6.72 -1.57 7.08
CA LYS A 655 -5.86 -1.64 5.90
C LYS A 655 -6.09 -0.41 5.03
N TYR A 656 -5.04 0.06 4.37
CA TYR A 656 -5.17 1.09 3.35
C TYR A 656 -6.15 0.60 2.28
N PRO A 657 -7.27 1.31 2.06
CA PRO A 657 -8.22 0.91 1.03
C PRO A 657 -7.50 1.00 -0.32
N LEU A 658 -7.60 -0.05 -1.13
CA LEU A 658 -7.25 0.08 -2.53
C LEU A 658 -8.34 0.93 -3.18
N PRO A 659 -8.00 1.89 -4.05
CA PRO A 659 -8.99 2.72 -4.71
C PRO A 659 -9.95 1.81 -5.50
N GLU A 660 -11.24 1.87 -5.16
CA GLU A 660 -12.27 1.21 -5.96
C GLU A 660 -12.26 1.85 -7.36
N TYR A 661 -12.07 1.03 -8.40
CA TYR A 661 -11.97 1.51 -9.76
C TYR A 661 -12.82 0.64 -10.68
N ARG A 662 -14.07 1.09 -10.91
CA ARG A 662 -15.03 0.47 -11.84
C ARG A 662 -15.39 1.47 -12.94
N PRO A 663 -14.42 1.90 -13.76
CA PRO A 663 -14.68 2.93 -14.76
C PRO A 663 -15.78 2.48 -15.71
N GLN A 664 -16.93 3.14 -15.65
CA GLN A 664 -17.95 2.99 -16.68
C GLN A 664 -17.71 4.08 -17.72
N SER A 665 -17.52 3.69 -18.97
CA SER A 665 -17.48 4.65 -20.07
C SER A 665 -18.80 5.39 -20.08
N GLN A 666 -18.75 6.72 -19.91
CA GLN A 666 -19.96 7.45 -19.59
C GLN A 666 -20.50 8.35 -20.69
N LEU A 667 -19.62 8.85 -21.56
CA LEU A 667 -20.00 9.81 -22.59
C LEU A 667 -19.30 9.48 -23.92
N LEU A 668 -20.12 9.40 -24.96
CA LEU A 668 -19.80 8.99 -26.33
C LEU A 668 -18.64 9.82 -26.94
N GLY A 669 -17.46 9.22 -27.03
CA GLY A 669 -16.33 9.75 -27.79
C GLY A 669 -15.02 9.07 -27.42
N GLU A 670 -14.61 8.07 -28.21
CA GLU A 670 -13.25 7.55 -28.17
C GLU A 670 -12.39 8.32 -29.19
N THR A 671 -11.32 8.95 -28.73
CA THR A 671 -10.36 9.59 -29.65
C THR A 671 -9.22 8.61 -29.89
N PHE A 672 -9.23 7.95 -31.06
CA PHE A 672 -8.07 7.21 -31.54
C PHE A 672 -7.01 8.19 -32.06
N VAL A 673 -5.77 7.98 -31.66
CA VAL A 673 -4.65 8.80 -32.08
C VAL A 673 -3.56 7.89 -32.63
N ASP A 674 -3.41 7.83 -33.95
CA ASP A 674 -2.29 7.09 -34.54
C ASP A 674 -0.95 7.77 -34.21
N PHE A 675 0.14 6.99 -34.36
CA PHE A 675 1.51 7.45 -34.11
C PHE A 675 2.16 8.18 -35.30
N SER A 676 1.53 8.21 -36.47
CA SER A 676 2.14 8.74 -37.70
C SER A 676 2.43 10.24 -37.64
N SER A 677 1.66 10.98 -36.84
CA SER A 677 1.81 12.43 -36.70
C SER A 677 2.46 12.87 -35.37
N TRP A 678 3.02 11.95 -34.59
CA TRP A 678 3.69 12.28 -33.33
C TRP A 678 5.08 12.87 -33.62
N VAL A 679 5.49 13.84 -32.81
CA VAL A 679 6.88 14.30 -32.80
C VAL A 679 7.68 13.27 -32.02
N VAL A 680 8.70 12.68 -32.65
CA VAL A 680 9.44 11.56 -32.07
C VAL A 680 10.94 11.86 -31.98
N SER A 681 11.59 11.29 -30.98
CA SER A 681 13.05 11.26 -30.82
C SER A 681 13.48 9.88 -30.35
N GLY A 682 14.43 9.25 -31.05
CA GLY A 682 14.91 7.90 -30.73
C GLY A 682 13.93 6.75 -31.06
N VAL A 683 12.83 7.04 -31.76
CA VAL A 683 11.77 6.07 -32.07
C VAL A 683 11.90 5.54 -33.48
N THR A 684 11.78 4.22 -33.65
CA THR A 684 11.73 3.57 -34.97
C THR A 684 10.35 2.96 -35.24
N SER A 685 9.97 2.87 -36.52
CA SER A 685 8.78 2.11 -36.94
C SER A 685 9.23 0.72 -37.38
N LEU A 686 8.65 -0.33 -36.79
CA LEU A 686 9.01 -1.73 -37.06
C LEU A 686 7.80 -2.56 -37.46
N ILE A 687 8.02 -3.60 -38.26
CA ILE A 687 7.02 -4.66 -38.49
C ILE A 687 7.17 -5.69 -37.36
N PRO A 688 6.13 -5.90 -36.53
CA PRO A 688 6.20 -6.89 -35.46
C PRO A 688 6.39 -8.31 -35.99
N LEU A 689 7.26 -9.10 -35.33
CA LEU A 689 7.50 -10.51 -35.69
C LEU A 689 6.23 -11.37 -35.63
N ASP A 690 5.29 -10.99 -34.77
CA ASP A 690 3.99 -11.63 -34.56
C ASP A 690 2.85 -10.72 -35.06
N GLN A 691 3.00 -10.06 -36.21
CA GLN A 691 2.07 -9.05 -36.73
C GLN A 691 0.59 -9.41 -36.57
N VAL A 692 0.22 -10.66 -36.84
CA VAL A 692 -1.17 -11.17 -36.72
C VAL A 692 -1.76 -11.08 -35.28
N ASN A 693 -0.89 -11.08 -34.27
CA ASN A 693 -1.22 -10.97 -32.84
C ASN A 693 -0.97 -9.57 -32.27
N THR A 694 -0.80 -8.59 -33.15
CA THR A 694 -0.69 -7.19 -32.74
C THR A 694 -2.06 -6.61 -32.42
N PRO A 695 -2.14 -5.59 -31.54
CA PRO A 695 -3.37 -4.91 -31.23
C PRO A 695 -4.06 -4.41 -32.51
N ARG A 696 -5.36 -4.67 -32.62
CA ARG A 696 -6.16 -4.26 -33.78
C ARG A 696 -6.29 -2.74 -33.83
N ASN A 697 -6.39 -2.18 -35.03
CA ASN A 697 -6.75 -0.79 -35.21
C ASN A 697 -8.18 -0.55 -34.67
N LEU A 698 -8.44 0.59 -34.01
CA LEU A 698 -9.77 0.88 -33.49
C LEU A 698 -10.76 1.27 -34.59
N ALA A 699 -10.27 1.92 -35.65
CA ALA A 699 -11.06 2.28 -36.82
C ALA A 699 -11.19 1.14 -37.85
N TYR A 700 -10.32 0.13 -37.77
CA TYR A 700 -10.30 -1.03 -38.67
C TYR A 700 -9.95 -2.29 -37.90
N THR A 701 -10.77 -3.32 -37.99
CA THR A 701 -10.63 -4.53 -37.16
C THR A 701 -9.38 -5.38 -37.47
N GLY A 702 -8.52 -5.04 -38.42
CA GLY A 702 -7.29 -5.81 -38.69
C GLY A 702 -6.12 -5.46 -37.78
N ALA A 703 -5.11 -6.31 -37.80
CA ALA A 703 -3.82 -6.11 -37.16
C ALA A 703 -3.11 -4.85 -37.68
N LEU A 704 -2.29 -4.22 -36.83
CA LEU A 704 -1.50 -3.06 -37.21
C LEU A 704 -0.29 -3.48 -38.04
N ALA A 705 -0.06 -2.76 -39.15
CA ALA A 705 1.03 -3.08 -40.07
C ALA A 705 2.42 -2.85 -39.45
N THR A 706 2.56 -1.75 -38.72
CA THR A 706 3.79 -1.38 -38.00
C THR A 706 3.46 -0.87 -36.60
N VAL A 707 4.47 -0.87 -35.73
CA VAL A 707 4.40 -0.34 -34.36
C VAL A 707 5.58 0.60 -34.10
N ALA A 708 5.42 1.52 -33.15
CA ALA A 708 6.53 2.34 -32.69
C ALA A 708 7.40 1.53 -31.73
N SER A 709 8.73 1.64 -31.87
CA SER A 709 9.71 0.99 -31.00
C SER A 709 10.58 2.05 -30.36
N LEU A 710 10.59 2.05 -29.03
CA LEU A 710 11.28 3.00 -28.17
C LEU A 710 12.46 2.29 -27.51
N MET A 711 13.61 2.96 -27.55
CA MET A 711 14.79 2.63 -26.75
C MET A 711 14.84 3.53 -25.50
N ASN A 712 15.75 3.25 -24.57
CA ASN A 712 15.97 4.10 -23.41
C ASN A 712 16.23 5.56 -23.83
N GLY A 713 15.52 6.51 -23.22
CA GLY A 713 15.58 7.94 -23.55
C GLY A 713 14.74 8.37 -24.75
N SER A 714 14.02 7.46 -25.40
CA SER A 714 13.12 7.81 -26.52
C SER A 714 11.90 8.58 -26.03
N THR A 715 11.41 9.49 -26.87
CA THR A 715 10.23 10.29 -26.59
C THR A 715 9.26 10.32 -27.78
N MET A 716 7.97 10.32 -27.48
CA MET A 716 6.90 10.58 -28.45
C MET A 716 5.98 11.65 -27.88
N LYS A 717 5.76 12.76 -28.59
CA LYS A 717 4.92 13.86 -28.14
C LYS A 717 3.82 14.24 -29.14
N LYS A 718 2.62 14.51 -28.65
CA LYS A 718 1.49 15.02 -29.46
C LYS A 718 0.50 15.83 -28.63
N THR A 719 -0.01 16.91 -29.21
CA THR A 719 -1.17 17.64 -28.69
C THR A 719 -2.44 17.10 -29.36
N VAL A 720 -3.40 16.68 -28.55
CA VAL A 720 -4.65 16.05 -28.96
C VAL A 720 -5.81 16.94 -28.54
N ALA A 721 -6.75 17.20 -29.45
CA ALA A 721 -7.98 17.91 -29.09
C ALA A 721 -8.88 17.02 -28.23
N VAL A 722 -9.47 17.60 -27.20
CA VAL A 722 -10.47 16.93 -26.34
C VAL A 722 -11.75 17.73 -26.43
N THR A 723 -12.82 17.08 -26.88
CA THR A 723 -14.15 17.71 -27.01
C THR A 723 -15.01 17.25 -25.85
N MET A 724 -15.40 18.17 -24.98
CA MET A 724 -16.34 17.90 -23.90
C MET A 724 -17.78 18.16 -24.38
N PRO A 725 -18.76 17.29 -24.06
CA PRO A 725 -20.15 17.52 -24.41
C PRO A 725 -20.66 18.84 -23.81
N ALA A 726 -21.43 19.62 -24.59
CA ALA A 726 -22.00 20.88 -24.11
C ALA A 726 -22.99 20.70 -22.94
N THR A 727 -23.54 19.50 -22.77
CA THR A 727 -24.44 19.11 -21.68
C THR A 727 -23.72 18.69 -20.40
N ARG A 728 -22.38 18.69 -20.40
CA ARG A 728 -21.58 18.32 -19.23
C ARG A 728 -21.76 19.36 -18.12
N ASP A 729 -21.96 18.88 -16.89
CA ASP A 729 -21.89 19.72 -15.71
C ASP A 729 -20.42 20.15 -15.45
N PHE A 730 -20.14 21.43 -15.70
CA PHE A 730 -18.81 22.02 -15.53
C PHE A 730 -18.39 22.15 -14.05
N THR A 731 -19.32 21.97 -13.11
CA THR A 731 -19.04 21.98 -11.67
C THR A 731 -18.53 20.64 -11.14
N GLN A 732 -18.51 19.60 -11.99
CA GLN A 732 -17.99 18.28 -11.66
C GLN A 732 -16.65 18.05 -12.38
N PRO A 733 -15.70 17.33 -11.74
CA PRO A 733 -14.47 16.95 -12.41
C PRO A 733 -14.73 16.06 -13.63
N ALA A 734 -13.77 16.05 -14.56
CA ALA A 734 -13.75 15.12 -15.69
C ALA A 734 -12.62 14.12 -15.55
N THR A 735 -12.95 12.84 -15.56
CA THR A 735 -11.94 11.79 -15.51
C THR A 735 -11.75 11.20 -16.90
N LEU A 736 -10.61 11.49 -17.51
CA LEU A 736 -10.19 10.92 -18.79
C LEU A 736 -9.26 9.73 -18.53
N GLN A 737 -9.53 8.61 -19.20
CA GLN A 737 -8.62 7.48 -19.23
C GLN A 737 -7.87 7.48 -20.56
N VAL A 738 -6.54 7.59 -20.47
CA VAL A 738 -5.63 7.40 -21.61
C VAL A 738 -5.18 5.94 -21.59
N ILE A 739 -5.49 5.20 -22.65
CA ILE A 739 -5.13 3.79 -22.79
C ILE A 739 -4.10 3.65 -23.89
N LEU A 740 -2.89 3.25 -23.52
CA LEU A 740 -1.77 3.00 -24.42
C LEU A 740 -1.52 1.50 -24.49
N CYS A 741 -1.64 0.89 -25.67
CA CYS A 741 -1.31 -0.51 -25.84
C CYS A 741 0.20 -0.67 -26.08
N GLY A 742 0.90 -1.26 -25.11
CA GLY A 742 2.35 -1.42 -25.14
C GLY A 742 2.82 -2.81 -24.72
N ARG A 743 4.06 -3.14 -25.08
CA ARG A 743 4.79 -4.34 -24.64
C ARG A 743 6.28 -4.08 -24.54
N TYR A 744 6.97 -4.87 -23.72
CA TYR A 744 8.42 -5.02 -23.75
C TYR A 744 8.75 -6.19 -24.67
N PHE A 745 9.41 -5.94 -25.80
CA PHE A 745 9.69 -6.98 -26.78
C PHE A 745 11.17 -6.95 -27.18
N PRO A 746 12.07 -7.48 -26.33
CA PRO A 746 13.46 -7.65 -26.70
C PRO A 746 13.57 -8.63 -27.87
N LYS A 747 14.73 -8.64 -28.54
CA LYS A 747 15.00 -9.49 -29.69
C LYS A 747 14.62 -10.96 -29.42
N ALA A 748 14.08 -11.64 -30.42
CA ALA A 748 13.73 -13.05 -30.31
C ALA A 748 14.99 -13.92 -30.40
N TYR A 749 15.17 -14.89 -29.51
CA TYR A 749 16.24 -15.88 -29.53
C TYR A 749 15.73 -17.15 -30.23
N LEU A 750 16.07 -17.33 -31.51
CA LEU A 750 15.62 -18.45 -32.33
C LEU A 750 16.52 -18.70 -33.55
N ASP A 751 16.39 -19.88 -34.18
CA ASP A 751 17.13 -20.26 -35.38
C ASP A 751 16.57 -19.53 -36.60
N ASN A 752 17.20 -18.40 -36.97
CA ASN A 752 16.63 -17.54 -38.00
C ASN A 752 16.74 -18.14 -39.42
N SER A 753 17.54 -19.19 -39.61
CA SER A 753 17.61 -19.94 -40.87
C SER A 753 16.31 -20.68 -41.19
N ILE A 754 15.47 -20.92 -40.17
CA ILE A 754 14.19 -21.61 -40.29
C ILE A 754 13.03 -20.62 -40.47
N TYR A 755 13.02 -19.55 -39.67
CA TYR A 755 11.89 -18.63 -39.60
C TYR A 755 12.00 -17.45 -40.56
N ASN A 756 13.20 -17.12 -41.06
CA ASN A 756 13.46 -16.03 -42.01
C ASN A 756 12.86 -14.69 -41.56
N LEU A 757 12.95 -14.38 -40.26
CA LEU A 757 12.49 -13.13 -39.68
C LEU A 757 13.53 -12.02 -39.89
N ASP A 758 13.11 -10.77 -39.69
CA ASP A 758 13.99 -9.59 -39.74
C ASP A 758 15.20 -9.79 -38.79
N PRO A 759 16.44 -9.89 -39.33
CA PRO A 759 17.62 -10.18 -38.52
C PRO A 759 17.91 -9.11 -37.46
N THR A 760 17.40 -7.89 -37.62
CA THR A 760 17.59 -6.83 -36.62
C THR A 760 16.81 -7.08 -35.33
N GLN A 761 15.75 -7.88 -35.41
CA GLN A 761 14.84 -8.22 -34.31
C GLN A 761 15.11 -9.60 -33.70
N VAL A 762 16.18 -10.28 -34.14
CA VAL A 762 16.50 -11.66 -33.74
C VAL A 762 17.94 -11.77 -33.22
N VAL A 763 18.14 -12.62 -32.22
CA VAL A 763 19.42 -13.23 -31.85
C VAL A 763 19.41 -14.63 -32.46
N ASP A 764 20.19 -14.85 -33.51
CA ASP A 764 20.13 -16.08 -34.32
C ASP A 764 20.83 -17.25 -33.61
N SER A 765 20.04 -18.17 -33.05
CA SER A 765 20.53 -19.32 -32.29
C SER A 765 21.25 -20.37 -33.14
N SER A 766 21.18 -20.27 -34.48
CA SER A 766 21.97 -21.12 -35.39
C SER A 766 23.45 -20.78 -35.39
N GLN A 767 23.81 -19.57 -34.94
CA GLN A 767 25.20 -19.12 -34.87
C GLN A 767 25.88 -19.67 -33.59
N PRO A 768 27.05 -20.31 -33.69
CA PRO A 768 27.71 -20.97 -32.54
C PRO A 768 27.99 -20.07 -31.33
N GLU A 769 28.18 -18.76 -31.54
CA GLU A 769 28.39 -17.78 -30.48
C GLU A 769 27.13 -17.46 -29.66
N ASN A 770 25.94 -17.67 -30.24
CA ASN A 770 24.66 -17.34 -29.63
C ASN A 770 24.12 -18.51 -28.81
N THR A 771 24.74 -18.75 -27.65
CA THR A 771 24.35 -19.84 -26.75
C THR A 771 23.28 -19.42 -25.73
N PHE A 772 22.35 -20.34 -25.43
CA PHE A 772 21.40 -20.20 -24.32
C PHE A 772 22.02 -20.73 -23.02
N PRO A 773 21.84 -20.03 -21.87
CA PRO A 773 21.10 -18.79 -21.69
C PRO A 773 21.92 -17.50 -21.93
N ALA A 774 23.23 -17.61 -22.19
CA ALA A 774 24.17 -16.49 -22.13
C ALA A 774 23.85 -15.30 -23.06
N THR A 775 23.31 -15.57 -24.25
CA THR A 775 22.99 -14.55 -25.27
C THR A 775 21.50 -14.29 -25.40
N SER A 776 20.66 -15.08 -24.73
CA SER A 776 19.21 -14.92 -24.80
C SER A 776 18.76 -13.70 -23.99
N PRO A 777 18.03 -12.75 -24.58
CA PRO A 777 17.50 -11.59 -23.84
C PRO A 777 16.47 -11.95 -22.78
N ILE A 778 15.85 -13.14 -22.89
CA ILE A 778 14.89 -13.67 -21.93
C ILE A 778 15.42 -15.01 -21.42
N THR A 779 15.50 -15.12 -20.11
CA THR A 779 15.86 -16.34 -19.39
C THR A 779 14.97 -16.48 -18.16
N SER A 780 14.99 -17.63 -17.51
CA SER A 780 14.31 -17.87 -16.23
C SER A 780 14.62 -16.82 -15.15
N ASP A 781 15.74 -16.09 -15.24
CA ASP A 781 16.21 -15.14 -14.22
C ASP A 781 16.08 -13.66 -14.58
N THR A 782 15.78 -13.36 -15.85
CA THR A 782 15.51 -11.98 -16.30
C THR A 782 14.22 -11.40 -15.69
N CYS A 783 14.14 -10.07 -15.55
CA CYS A 783 12.87 -9.37 -15.29
C CYS A 783 12.26 -8.95 -16.63
N ASP A 784 10.96 -9.21 -16.83
CA ASP A 784 10.28 -8.96 -18.11
C ASP A 784 9.28 -7.79 -18.04
N PHE A 785 9.30 -7.02 -16.95
CA PHE A 785 8.45 -5.85 -16.78
C PHE A 785 9.28 -4.58 -16.95
N ARG A 786 8.72 -3.58 -17.63
CA ARG A 786 9.38 -2.29 -17.86
C ARG A 786 8.41 -1.15 -17.65
N ASN A 787 8.79 -0.18 -16.82
CA ASN A 787 7.99 1.02 -16.63
C ASN A 787 7.92 1.84 -17.93
N VAL A 788 6.73 2.33 -18.24
CA VAL A 788 6.42 3.26 -19.33
C VAL A 788 5.72 4.45 -18.72
N ALA A 789 6.33 5.63 -18.88
CA ALA A 789 5.79 6.86 -18.32
C ALA A 789 4.94 7.60 -19.37
N LEU A 790 3.75 8.03 -18.94
CA LEU A 790 2.95 9.02 -19.64
C LEU A 790 3.07 10.35 -18.89
N ARG A 791 3.57 11.35 -19.60
CA ARG A 791 3.57 12.75 -19.21
C ARG A 791 2.41 13.45 -19.91
N CYS A 792 1.66 14.25 -19.18
CA CYS A 792 0.50 14.97 -19.71
C CYS A 792 0.47 16.41 -19.18
N SER A 793 0.06 17.37 -20.00
CA SER A 793 -0.38 18.68 -19.55
C SER A 793 -1.80 18.99 -20.01
N LEU A 794 -2.53 19.72 -19.17
CA LEU A 794 -3.88 20.21 -19.46
C LEU A 794 -3.79 21.45 -20.37
N GLY A 795 -3.53 21.25 -21.66
CA GLY A 795 -3.49 22.30 -22.67
C GLY A 795 -2.53 22.01 -23.82
N GLY A 796 -2.35 22.99 -24.70
CA GLY A 796 -1.48 22.89 -25.87
C GLY A 796 0.02 23.12 -25.59
N THR A 797 0.39 23.41 -24.34
CA THR A 797 1.79 23.64 -23.96
C THR A 797 2.15 22.78 -22.75
N MET A 798 3.29 22.09 -22.85
CA MET A 798 3.85 21.27 -21.79
C MET A 798 5.18 21.86 -21.35
N THR A 799 5.26 22.28 -20.09
CA THR A 799 6.45 22.76 -19.39
C THR A 799 6.74 21.83 -18.22
N LEU A 800 7.93 21.93 -17.63
CA LEU A 800 8.28 21.13 -16.45
C LEU A 800 7.28 21.33 -15.29
N GLN A 801 6.77 22.55 -15.11
CA GLN A 801 5.87 22.90 -14.00
C GLN A 801 4.43 22.38 -14.16
N ASN A 802 3.95 22.19 -15.38
CA ASN A 802 2.57 21.74 -15.64
C ASN A 802 2.48 20.29 -16.13
N THR A 803 3.58 19.55 -16.06
CA THR A 803 3.65 18.16 -16.48
C THR A 803 3.21 17.23 -15.35
N ILE A 804 2.15 16.48 -15.61
CA ILE A 804 1.65 15.39 -14.79
C ILE A 804 2.34 14.12 -15.28
N THR A 805 3.10 13.43 -14.42
CA THR A 805 3.76 12.17 -14.77
C THR A 805 3.05 11.01 -14.09
N GLN A 806 2.69 10.00 -14.89
CA GLN A 806 2.17 8.73 -14.40
C GLN A 806 2.97 7.59 -14.99
N ARG A 807 3.09 6.49 -14.25
CA ARG A 807 3.78 5.28 -14.69
C ARG A 807 2.81 4.11 -14.67
N ASP A 808 2.94 3.27 -15.69
CA ASP A 808 2.39 1.92 -15.76
C ASP A 808 3.52 1.04 -16.36
N PHE A 809 3.34 -0.26 -16.49
CA PHE A 809 4.39 -1.16 -16.97
C PHE A 809 3.97 -2.02 -18.16
N ALA A 810 4.89 -2.15 -19.11
CA ALA A 810 4.81 -3.09 -20.21
C ALA A 810 5.39 -4.45 -19.80
N CYS A 811 4.91 -5.51 -20.45
CA CYS A 811 5.38 -6.89 -20.29
C CYS A 811 5.63 -7.54 -21.66
N LEU A 812 6.07 -8.80 -21.72
CA LEU A 812 6.36 -9.47 -23.00
C LEU A 812 5.20 -9.48 -24.00
N PHE A 813 3.98 -9.62 -23.48
CA PHE A 813 2.77 -9.55 -24.28
C PHE A 813 2.25 -8.12 -24.39
N TRP A 814 1.50 -7.84 -25.45
CA TRP A 814 0.72 -6.62 -25.54
C TRP A 814 -0.15 -6.47 -24.30
N ARG A 815 -0.29 -5.25 -23.76
CA ARG A 815 -1.29 -4.96 -22.73
C ARG A 815 -1.75 -3.50 -22.80
N PRO A 816 -2.98 -3.20 -22.39
CA PRO A 816 -3.43 -1.84 -22.18
C PRO A 816 -2.80 -1.26 -20.91
N LEU A 817 -1.92 -0.28 -21.09
CA LEU A 817 -1.40 0.61 -20.05
C LEU A 817 -2.45 1.70 -19.81
N LYS A 818 -2.88 1.89 -18.56
CA LYS A 818 -4.04 2.74 -18.22
C LYS A 818 -3.60 3.90 -17.34
N TYR A 819 -3.69 5.11 -17.88
CA TYR A 819 -3.39 6.36 -17.18
C TYR A 819 -4.66 7.16 -16.97
N THR A 820 -4.80 7.83 -15.83
CA THR A 820 -6.01 8.58 -15.47
C THR A 820 -5.69 10.07 -15.34
N VAL A 821 -6.30 10.90 -16.17
CA VAL A 821 -6.14 12.35 -16.17
C VAL A 821 -7.44 12.96 -15.65
N GLU A 822 -7.38 13.52 -14.45
CA GLU A 822 -8.52 14.25 -13.88
C GLU A 822 -8.41 15.74 -14.24
N ILE A 823 -9.45 16.26 -14.87
CA ILE A 823 -9.65 17.68 -15.10
C ILE A 823 -10.49 18.19 -13.92
N PRO A 824 -9.99 19.13 -13.12
CA PRO A 824 -10.73 19.64 -11.97
C PRO A 824 -12.05 20.32 -12.37
N ALA A 825 -12.98 20.37 -11.42
CA ALA A 825 -14.18 21.19 -11.56
C ALA A 825 -13.81 22.65 -11.90
N TYR A 826 -14.66 23.30 -12.69
CA TYR A 826 -14.46 24.69 -13.14
C TYR A 826 -13.24 24.92 -14.05
N VAL A 827 -12.59 23.85 -14.55
CA VAL A 827 -11.47 23.95 -15.50
C VAL A 827 -11.91 23.47 -16.88
N SER A 828 -11.83 24.36 -17.88
CA SER A 828 -12.13 24.02 -19.27
C SER A 828 -10.86 23.63 -20.01
N VAL A 829 -10.83 22.40 -20.53
CA VAL A 829 -9.71 21.87 -21.31
C VAL A 829 -10.22 21.50 -22.70
N SER A 830 -9.63 22.11 -23.73
CA SER A 830 -9.92 21.80 -25.14
C SER A 830 -8.84 20.93 -25.78
N GLN A 831 -7.69 20.78 -25.13
CA GLN A 831 -6.54 20.03 -25.64
C GLN A 831 -5.74 19.40 -24.50
N LEU A 832 -5.14 18.25 -24.76
CA LEU A 832 -4.13 17.63 -23.92
C LEU A 832 -2.83 17.52 -24.71
N THR A 833 -1.70 17.86 -24.10
CA THR A 833 -0.39 17.50 -24.64
C THR A 833 0.09 16.25 -23.93
N LEU A 834 0.37 15.21 -24.70
CA LEU A 834 0.84 13.90 -24.23
C LEU A 834 2.29 13.72 -24.65
N GLU A 835 3.12 13.22 -23.75
CA GLU A 835 4.49 12.76 -24.00
C GLU A 835 4.66 11.36 -23.40
N ILE A 836 5.04 10.40 -24.23
CA ILE A 836 5.37 9.04 -23.80
C ILE A 836 6.88 8.94 -23.75
N THR A 837 7.42 8.46 -22.63
CA THR A 837 8.86 8.27 -22.45
C THR A 837 9.16 6.85 -22.00
N SER A 838 10.26 6.30 -22.53
CA SER A 838 10.77 5.00 -22.10
C SER A 838 12.09 5.16 -21.33
N GLU A 839 12.14 4.60 -20.12
CA GLU A 839 13.36 4.44 -19.32
C GLU A 839 14.04 3.09 -19.65
N SER A 840 13.62 2.41 -20.71
CA SER A 840 14.03 1.05 -21.03
C SER A 840 14.10 0.79 -22.53
N ASP A 841 14.94 -0.16 -22.91
CA ASP A 841 15.07 -0.58 -24.30
C ASP A 841 13.93 -1.51 -24.73
N TYR A 842 13.63 -1.51 -26.04
CA TYR A 842 12.70 -2.42 -26.70
C TYR A 842 11.23 -2.32 -26.24
N ILE A 843 10.76 -1.12 -25.92
CA ILE A 843 9.33 -0.88 -25.70
C ILE A 843 8.64 -0.70 -27.04
N GLN A 844 7.67 -1.55 -27.34
CA GLN A 844 6.84 -1.43 -28.53
C GLN A 844 5.46 -0.89 -28.17
N LEU A 845 4.99 0.11 -28.93
CA LEU A 845 3.71 0.76 -28.76
C LEU A 845 2.88 0.62 -30.03
N ALA A 846 1.65 0.12 -29.89
CA ALA A 846 0.77 -0.18 -31.02
C ALA A 846 -0.27 0.90 -31.27
N LYS A 847 -0.99 1.31 -30.22
CA LYS A 847 -2.08 2.30 -30.32
C LYS A 847 -2.29 3.03 -29.02
N ILE A 848 -2.87 4.22 -29.11
CA ILE A 848 -3.32 5.00 -27.98
C ILE A 848 -4.72 5.55 -28.25
N TYR A 849 -5.57 5.53 -27.24
CA TYR A 849 -6.88 6.15 -27.29
C TYR A 849 -7.27 6.75 -25.94
N ILE A 850 -8.17 7.73 -26.00
CA ILE A 850 -8.62 8.50 -24.85
C ILE A 850 -10.13 8.36 -24.76
N LYS A 851 -10.64 8.07 -23.56
CA LYS A 851 -12.09 8.02 -23.28
C LYS A 851 -12.41 8.66 -21.94
N GLU A 852 -13.63 9.16 -21.80
CA GLU A 852 -14.15 9.62 -20.51
C GLU A 852 -14.69 8.43 -19.70
N ILE A 853 -14.43 8.43 -18.39
CA ILE A 853 -14.88 7.40 -17.45
C ILE A 853 -15.58 8.02 -16.23
N LYS A 854 -16.49 7.27 -15.61
CA LYS A 854 -17.03 7.56 -14.27
C LYS A 854 -16.72 6.46 -13.28
#